data_AF-A0A4Y0BMY5-F1
#
_entry.id   AF-A0A4Y0BMY5-F1
#
_cell.length_a   1.000
_cell.length_b   1.000
_cell.length_c   1.000
_cell.angle_alpha   90.00
_cell.angle_beta   90.00
_cell.angle_gamma   90.00
#
_symmetry.space_group_name_H-M   'P 1'
#
loop_
_entity.id
_entity.type
_entity.pdbx_description
1 polymer ?
#
loop_
_entity_poly.entity_id
_entity_poly.type
_entity_poly.pdbx_seq_one_letter_code
_entity_poly.pdbx_strand_id
1 'polypeptide(L)'
;MKVESEANLNIIECDRKNSDLQVKLQQSQLRVRELESLLELCSGARKTHNLSDSSVSSSACPSDVTLQNALKQSTEEKRQLYKQLNDLKDREQTLLADFEKVKTKYTKLKQKYAVLDEAQHQHHAQNLVTSSAESQVELQSLKYRCNDLEEKLQHMKKERDRYSSDAERQHSVVTQLKRESLAKDHELSELKNELHSQRKLNRPITASTSGAGRLKTADSIGSVQSSLSVQAAITRVERERDVAKSEVRQLIQERDALYEKLKLSARNQQGEQTKHENLVAEYSSQIEKLEAEKRNLHSGQAGAQMKVKLLKEENRELQNRVKELEDSYSKLKLSYSHLKILQEQSETALMQYQNRLLCTETQLGTTESKLLHAGSNVEDAQQTVSTLKGEINLLKTSNASLVREKDKLLMELDKKTECLYAAEAELSDLKTRRKDLQSTIDKMQRKLDNVSTDNIHKESTLRSVSTETDTLKKQMAALKRKNDNASTENGRLSNELTDALAELTLTKRQLKDSQQEVERMKTQLREYVQEMQRAEELLSEKEREREQMLERYRSLSEGVNVLETSNHTLEAETSEARKLLQEAEERITTMVELMNEREQNIRECEHQINELSANLAAAQSELDALRQENNSLAMDLEATKELCNKLDLQKDKLQAELEEHSNIREQLAREKGTLQKQLTLTRTGDRAAVDGLQELLTASRTEVEQHRIALANQQQETEKLRTEVDTLRRRLTEEQETARRSEALASEYSVQVQELRRRITDERFAQIRSRAGESTEREDIEDDEDDCNRYSTM
;
A
#
# COMPACT_ATOMS: atom_id res chain seq x y z
N MET A 1 101.66 -4.85 -50.45
CA MET A 1 102.48 -3.63 -50.35
C MET A 1 103.78 -3.89 -49.58
N LYS A 2 104.00 -3.36 -48.37
CA LYS A 2 105.34 -3.36 -47.72
C LYS A 2 106.08 -4.71 -47.68
N VAL A 3 105.42 -5.79 -47.28
CA VAL A 3 106.04 -7.13 -47.20
C VAL A 3 106.43 -7.69 -48.58
N GLU A 4 105.67 -7.37 -49.63
CA GLU A 4 105.97 -7.78 -51.01
C GLU A 4 107.15 -6.99 -51.59
N SER A 5 107.24 -5.69 -51.31
CA SER A 5 108.42 -4.90 -51.70
C SER A 5 109.71 -5.38 -51.01
N GLU A 6 109.63 -5.78 -49.74
CA GLU A 6 110.77 -6.31 -48.99
C GLU A 6 111.19 -7.70 -49.47
N ALA A 7 110.24 -8.59 -49.77
CA ALA A 7 110.51 -9.88 -50.38
C ALA A 7 111.17 -9.75 -51.77
N ASN A 8 110.65 -8.86 -52.62
CA ASN A 8 111.22 -8.60 -53.94
C ASN A 8 112.64 -8.02 -53.86
N LEU A 9 112.92 -7.13 -52.90
CA LEU A 9 114.26 -6.58 -52.70
C LEU A 9 115.29 -7.67 -52.33
N ASN A 10 114.89 -8.60 -51.45
CA ASN A 10 115.74 -9.72 -51.05
C ASN A 10 116.05 -10.69 -52.21
N ILE A 11 115.10 -10.92 -53.13
CA ILE A 11 115.33 -11.72 -54.34
C ILE A 11 116.39 -11.05 -55.23
N ILE A 12 116.20 -9.76 -55.55
CA ILE A 12 117.14 -8.99 -56.38
C ILE A 12 118.54 -8.96 -55.76
N GLU A 13 118.65 -8.86 -54.43
CA GLU A 13 119.95 -8.91 -53.75
C GLU A 13 120.62 -10.30 -53.81
N CYS A 14 119.83 -11.38 -53.83
CA CYS A 14 120.33 -12.74 -54.02
C CYS A 14 120.81 -12.96 -55.46
N ASP A 15 120.05 -12.52 -56.46
CA ASP A 15 120.44 -12.57 -57.88
C ASP A 15 121.76 -11.83 -58.12
N ARG A 16 121.92 -10.64 -57.51
CA ARG A 16 123.16 -9.86 -57.58
C ARG A 16 124.35 -10.60 -56.96
N LYS A 17 124.16 -11.27 -55.81
CA LYS A 17 125.19 -12.10 -55.16
C LYS A 17 125.57 -13.33 -55.99
N ASN A 18 124.60 -13.96 -56.65
CA ASN A 18 124.80 -15.11 -57.53
C ASN A 18 125.63 -14.70 -58.76
N SER A 19 125.29 -13.58 -59.39
CA SER A 19 126.05 -12.96 -60.49
C SER A 19 127.49 -12.56 -60.09
N ASP A 20 127.65 -11.86 -58.95
CA ASP A 20 128.98 -11.47 -58.41
C ASP A 20 129.88 -12.70 -58.18
N LEU A 21 129.31 -13.84 -57.75
CA LEU A 21 130.05 -15.10 -57.57
C LEU A 21 130.36 -15.79 -58.89
N GLN A 22 129.45 -15.76 -59.86
CA GLN A 22 129.68 -16.33 -61.20
C GLN A 22 130.82 -15.59 -61.93
N VAL A 23 130.90 -14.26 -61.79
CA VAL A 23 132.02 -13.45 -62.32
C VAL A 23 133.34 -13.79 -61.61
N LYS A 24 133.35 -13.89 -60.28
CA LYS A 24 134.55 -14.33 -59.52
C LYS A 24 135.01 -15.71 -59.93
N LEU A 25 134.07 -16.63 -60.16
CA LEU A 25 134.37 -17.99 -60.63
C LEU A 25 134.97 -17.99 -62.05
N GLN A 26 134.48 -17.14 -62.97
CA GLN A 26 135.10 -16.97 -64.28
C GLN A 26 136.51 -16.38 -64.19
N GLN A 27 136.74 -15.38 -63.34
CA GLN A 27 138.07 -14.81 -63.09
C GLN A 27 139.04 -15.85 -62.51
N SER A 28 138.58 -16.65 -61.54
CA SER A 28 139.34 -17.78 -60.97
C SER A 28 139.63 -18.86 -62.03
N GLN A 29 138.69 -19.18 -62.92
CA GLN A 29 138.92 -20.10 -64.03
C GLN A 29 139.94 -19.58 -65.05
N LEU A 30 139.92 -18.28 -65.37
CA LEU A 30 140.94 -17.65 -66.21
C LEU A 30 142.30 -17.69 -65.52
N ARG A 31 142.37 -17.37 -64.21
CA ARG A 31 143.63 -17.41 -63.47
C ARG A 31 144.23 -18.81 -63.35
N VAL A 32 143.39 -19.84 -63.19
CA VAL A 32 143.81 -21.24 -63.27
C VAL A 32 144.39 -21.55 -64.65
N ARG A 33 143.73 -21.16 -65.76
CA ARG A 33 144.26 -21.36 -67.12
C ARG A 33 145.56 -20.60 -67.39
N GLU A 34 145.70 -19.38 -66.88
CA GLU A 34 146.95 -18.61 -66.96
C GLU A 34 148.09 -19.33 -66.27
N LEU A 35 147.85 -19.85 -65.06
CA LEU A 35 148.84 -20.59 -64.28
C LEU A 35 149.16 -21.97 -64.90
N GLU A 36 148.16 -22.66 -65.46
CA GLU A 36 148.35 -23.88 -66.27
C GLU A 36 149.24 -23.59 -67.49
N SER A 37 148.92 -22.54 -68.28
CA SER A 37 149.69 -22.15 -69.47
C SER A 37 151.11 -21.68 -69.14
N LEU A 38 151.31 -20.98 -68.02
CA LEU A 38 152.64 -20.58 -67.55
C LEU A 38 153.49 -21.78 -67.09
N LEU A 39 152.86 -22.81 -66.53
CA LEU A 39 153.53 -24.05 -66.12
C LEU A 39 153.82 -24.95 -67.34
N GLU A 40 152.96 -24.95 -68.36
CA GLU A 40 153.27 -25.50 -69.68
C GLU A 40 154.42 -24.76 -70.39
N LEU A 41 154.51 -23.43 -70.29
CA LEU A 41 155.64 -22.66 -70.82
C LEU A 41 156.95 -22.95 -70.06
N CYS A 42 156.91 -23.04 -68.72
CA CYS A 42 158.09 -23.37 -67.91
C CYS A 42 158.60 -24.80 -68.14
N SER A 43 157.69 -25.77 -68.37
CA SER A 43 158.06 -27.14 -68.71
C SER A 43 158.43 -27.33 -70.19
N GLY A 44 157.83 -26.53 -71.09
CA GLY A 44 158.13 -26.47 -72.52
C GLY A 44 159.53 -25.94 -72.85
N ALA A 45 160.07 -25.05 -72.01
CA ALA A 45 161.40 -24.46 -72.14
C ALA A 45 162.60 -25.44 -72.05
N ARG A 46 162.35 -26.76 -72.04
CA ARG A 46 163.37 -27.83 -72.09
C ARG A 46 163.40 -28.61 -73.41
N LYS A 47 162.74 -28.17 -74.49
CA LYS A 47 162.84 -28.79 -75.82
C LYS A 47 163.08 -27.76 -76.92
N THR A 48 164.18 -27.95 -77.65
CA THR A 48 164.82 -26.99 -78.58
C THR A 48 165.38 -25.76 -77.83
N HIS A 49 166.63 -25.32 -78.04
CA HIS A 49 167.64 -25.73 -79.02
C HIS A 49 168.70 -26.67 -78.42
N ASN A 50 169.13 -27.71 -79.14
CA ASN A 50 170.34 -28.46 -78.78
C ASN A 50 171.57 -27.75 -79.36
N LEU A 51 172.65 -27.65 -78.56
CA LEU A 51 174.06 -27.91 -78.91
C LEU A 51 174.95 -27.39 -77.77
N SER A 52 175.90 -28.22 -77.30
CA SER A 52 177.11 -27.97 -76.49
C SER A 52 177.23 -26.72 -75.58
N ASP A 53 177.67 -26.81 -74.32
CA ASP A 53 178.40 -27.92 -73.67
C ASP A 53 178.38 -27.87 -72.13
N SER A 54 178.91 -28.93 -71.50
CA SER A 54 179.39 -29.02 -70.10
C SER A 54 178.41 -28.80 -68.92
N SER A 55 178.02 -29.93 -68.31
CA SER A 55 178.06 -30.22 -66.85
C SER A 55 177.26 -29.43 -65.79
N VAL A 56 176.31 -30.18 -65.18
CA VAL A 56 176.19 -30.45 -63.72
C VAL A 56 175.33 -29.54 -62.80
N SER A 57 174.55 -30.25 -61.98
CA SER A 57 173.88 -29.86 -60.72
C SER A 57 172.50 -29.19 -60.75
N SER A 58 171.77 -29.44 -59.66
CA SER A 58 170.33 -29.26 -59.54
C SER A 58 169.92 -27.85 -59.08
N SER A 59 169.01 -27.24 -59.83
CA SER A 59 168.07 -26.27 -59.30
C SER A 59 166.69 -26.53 -59.91
N ALA A 60 165.76 -27.03 -59.09
CA ALA A 60 164.35 -26.81 -59.37
C ALA A 60 164.08 -25.35 -58.99
N CYS A 61 163.93 -24.47 -59.98
CA CYS A 61 163.87 -23.03 -59.74
C CYS A 61 162.76 -22.72 -58.71
N PRO A 62 163.01 -21.84 -57.71
CA PRO A 62 161.99 -21.49 -56.71
C PRO A 62 160.67 -21.03 -57.33
N SER A 63 160.74 -20.40 -58.51
CA SER A 63 159.60 -20.00 -59.34
C SER A 63 158.63 -21.15 -59.67
N ASP A 64 159.12 -22.35 -59.92
CA ASP A 64 158.33 -23.48 -60.44
C ASP A 64 157.47 -24.11 -59.32
N VAL A 65 158.08 -24.33 -58.15
CA VAL A 65 157.36 -24.78 -56.93
C VAL A 65 156.37 -23.71 -56.46
N THR A 66 156.70 -22.41 -56.55
CA THR A 66 155.74 -21.35 -56.24
C THR A 66 154.60 -21.26 -57.25
N LEU A 67 154.84 -21.48 -58.55
CA LEU A 67 153.80 -21.58 -59.58
C LEU A 67 152.88 -22.76 -59.31
N GLN A 68 153.43 -23.94 -59.00
CA GLN A 68 152.63 -25.13 -58.71
C GLN A 68 151.78 -24.98 -57.43
N ASN A 69 152.29 -24.30 -56.40
CA ASN A 69 151.53 -23.99 -55.19
C ASN A 69 150.45 -22.91 -55.43
N ALA A 70 150.76 -21.86 -56.22
CA ALA A 70 149.78 -20.86 -56.62
C ALA A 70 148.66 -21.46 -57.49
N LEU A 71 148.99 -22.39 -58.39
CA LEU A 71 148.03 -23.15 -59.17
C LEU A 71 147.13 -24.01 -58.26
N LYS A 72 147.71 -24.78 -57.33
CA LYS A 72 146.94 -25.56 -56.34
C LYS A 72 145.98 -24.68 -55.54
N GLN A 73 146.46 -23.55 -55.00
CA GLN A 73 145.61 -22.60 -54.28
C GLN A 73 144.47 -22.08 -55.18
N SER A 74 144.77 -21.62 -56.39
CA SER A 74 143.74 -21.10 -57.30
C SER A 74 142.73 -22.17 -57.75
N THR A 75 143.14 -23.43 -57.88
CA THR A 75 142.21 -24.56 -58.15
C THR A 75 141.32 -24.90 -56.96
N GLU A 76 141.79 -24.71 -55.72
CA GLU A 76 140.97 -24.91 -54.51
C GLU A 76 140.03 -23.71 -54.27
N GLU A 77 140.48 -22.47 -54.52
CA GLU A 77 139.61 -21.29 -54.57
C GLU A 77 138.49 -21.45 -55.61
N LYS A 78 138.83 -21.91 -56.83
CA LYS A 78 137.87 -22.29 -57.89
C LYS A 78 136.87 -23.34 -57.39
N ARG A 79 137.32 -24.35 -56.64
CA ARG A 79 136.47 -25.41 -56.06
C ARG A 79 135.52 -24.85 -55.00
N GLN A 80 136.01 -23.98 -54.12
CA GLN A 80 135.22 -23.37 -53.05
C GLN A 80 134.18 -22.40 -53.61
N LEU A 81 134.53 -21.60 -54.63
CA LEU A 81 133.57 -20.77 -55.37
C LEU A 81 132.50 -21.62 -56.08
N TYR A 82 132.88 -22.75 -56.72
CA TYR A 82 131.91 -23.69 -57.29
C TYR A 82 130.96 -24.27 -56.24
N LYS A 83 131.46 -24.61 -55.05
CA LYS A 83 130.62 -25.11 -53.96
C LYS A 83 129.65 -24.03 -53.48
N GLN A 84 130.12 -22.81 -53.20
CA GLN A 84 129.28 -21.69 -52.78
C GLN A 84 128.20 -21.35 -53.82
N LEU A 85 128.51 -21.47 -55.11
CA LEU A 85 127.54 -21.28 -56.20
C LEU A 85 126.42 -22.34 -56.17
N ASN A 86 126.75 -23.62 -55.95
CA ASN A 86 125.76 -24.67 -55.77
C ASN A 86 124.95 -24.51 -54.48
N ASP A 87 125.62 -24.26 -53.34
CA ASP A 87 124.98 -24.07 -52.03
C ASP A 87 123.94 -22.91 -52.07
N LEU A 88 124.20 -21.87 -52.88
CA LEU A 88 123.24 -20.79 -53.15
C LEU A 88 122.12 -21.21 -54.12
N LYS A 89 122.44 -21.94 -55.19
CA LYS A 89 121.45 -22.38 -56.19
C LYS A 89 120.41 -23.36 -55.63
N ASP A 90 120.81 -24.21 -54.69
CA ASP A 90 119.87 -25.12 -53.99
C ASP A 90 118.98 -24.33 -53.01
N ARG A 91 119.51 -23.27 -52.41
CA ARG A 91 118.75 -22.33 -51.57
C ARG A 91 117.77 -21.48 -52.38
N GLU A 92 118.15 -21.04 -53.58
CA GLU A 92 117.31 -20.36 -54.55
C GLU A 92 116.11 -21.23 -54.96
N GLN A 93 116.35 -22.49 -55.35
CA GLN A 93 115.29 -23.46 -55.65
C GLN A 93 114.34 -23.69 -54.45
N THR A 94 114.88 -23.75 -53.23
CA THR A 94 114.07 -23.88 -52.01
C THR A 94 113.16 -22.67 -51.80
N LEU A 95 113.68 -21.46 -51.98
CA LEU A 95 112.91 -20.21 -51.86
C LEU A 95 111.82 -20.10 -52.94
N LEU A 96 112.11 -20.50 -54.19
CA LEU A 96 111.13 -20.56 -55.28
C LEU A 96 110.00 -21.56 -54.98
N ALA A 97 110.33 -22.72 -54.41
CA ALA A 97 109.34 -23.71 -54.01
C ALA A 97 108.43 -23.22 -52.87
N ASP A 98 108.94 -22.44 -51.91
CA ASP A 98 108.13 -21.81 -50.87
C ASP A 98 107.33 -20.60 -51.37
N PHE A 99 107.85 -19.82 -52.31
CA PHE A 99 107.12 -18.75 -52.98
C PHE A 99 105.85 -19.28 -53.67
N GLU A 100 105.94 -20.38 -54.43
CA GLU A 100 104.76 -20.99 -55.06
C GLU A 100 103.75 -21.54 -54.02
N LYS A 101 104.20 -22.05 -52.87
CA LYS A 101 103.30 -22.43 -51.75
C LYS A 101 102.58 -21.23 -51.14
N VAL A 102 103.22 -20.06 -51.06
CA VAL A 102 102.60 -18.81 -50.58
C VAL A 102 101.62 -18.26 -51.63
N LYS A 103 102.04 -18.19 -52.90
CA LYS A 103 101.24 -17.76 -54.06
C LYS A 103 99.97 -18.58 -54.24
N THR A 104 100.03 -19.90 -54.07
CA THR A 104 98.85 -20.80 -54.12
C THR A 104 97.94 -20.71 -52.90
N LYS A 105 98.46 -20.36 -51.71
CA LYS A 105 97.63 -20.00 -50.54
C LYS A 105 96.91 -18.66 -50.77
N TYR A 106 97.62 -17.67 -51.31
CA TYR A 106 97.09 -16.33 -51.57
C TYR A 106 95.97 -16.34 -52.62
N THR A 107 96.13 -17.06 -53.74
CA THR A 107 95.04 -17.18 -54.75
C THR A 107 93.80 -17.87 -54.19
N LYS A 108 93.95 -18.93 -53.37
CA LYS A 108 92.83 -19.57 -52.68
C LYS A 108 92.13 -18.63 -51.68
N LEU A 109 92.88 -17.78 -50.98
CA LEU A 109 92.32 -16.78 -50.07
C LEU A 109 91.56 -15.69 -50.85
N LYS A 110 92.14 -15.19 -51.96
CA LYS A 110 91.50 -14.22 -52.85
C LYS A 110 90.18 -14.74 -53.44
N GLN A 111 90.14 -16.01 -53.87
CA GLN A 111 88.92 -16.66 -54.34
C GLN A 111 87.85 -16.75 -53.26
N LYS A 112 88.21 -17.13 -52.03
CA LYS A 112 87.25 -17.13 -50.89
C LYS A 112 86.70 -15.74 -50.57
N TYR A 113 87.53 -14.70 -50.72
CA TYR A 113 87.09 -13.32 -50.46
C TYR A 113 86.07 -12.84 -51.50
N ALA A 114 86.29 -13.13 -52.79
CA ALA A 114 85.35 -12.78 -53.85
C ALA A 114 83.96 -13.45 -53.66
N VAL A 115 83.93 -14.73 -53.30
CA VAL A 115 82.67 -15.46 -53.04
C VAL A 115 81.92 -14.90 -51.82
N LEU A 116 82.62 -14.38 -50.81
CA LEU A 116 82.01 -13.70 -49.66
C LEU A 116 81.40 -12.34 -50.05
N ASP A 117 82.09 -11.58 -50.90
CA ASP A 117 81.67 -10.27 -51.41
C ASP A 117 80.40 -10.40 -52.28
N GLU A 118 80.40 -11.37 -53.21
CA GLU A 118 79.24 -11.73 -54.05
C GLU A 118 78.03 -12.17 -53.21
N ALA A 119 78.24 -12.98 -52.17
CA ALA A 119 77.18 -13.42 -51.27
C ALA A 119 76.58 -12.29 -50.44
N GLN A 120 77.39 -11.33 -49.96
CA GLN A 120 76.89 -10.15 -49.25
C GLN A 120 76.05 -9.24 -50.16
N HIS A 121 76.49 -9.03 -51.40
CA HIS A 121 75.73 -8.24 -52.37
C HIS A 121 74.38 -8.87 -52.74
N GLN A 122 74.30 -10.20 -52.92
CA GLN A 122 73.04 -10.89 -53.19
C GLN A 122 72.05 -10.78 -52.01
N HIS A 123 72.53 -10.95 -50.78
CA HIS A 123 71.69 -10.80 -49.57
C HIS A 123 71.12 -9.38 -49.41
N HIS A 124 71.93 -8.36 -49.72
CA HIS A 124 71.49 -6.97 -49.62
C HIS A 124 70.46 -6.60 -50.71
N ALA A 125 70.63 -7.13 -51.92
CA ALA A 125 69.70 -6.91 -53.03
C ALA A 125 68.30 -7.51 -52.77
N GLN A 126 68.23 -8.74 -52.22
CA GLN A 126 66.94 -9.38 -51.94
C GLN A 126 66.11 -8.63 -50.89
N ASN A 127 66.73 -8.16 -49.81
CA ASN A 127 66.04 -7.47 -48.71
C ASN A 127 65.47 -6.09 -49.12
N LEU A 128 66.06 -5.40 -50.09
CA LEU A 128 65.51 -4.13 -50.59
C LEU A 128 64.22 -4.33 -51.41
N VAL A 129 64.16 -5.40 -52.21
CA VAL A 129 63.04 -5.64 -53.14
C VAL A 129 61.76 -6.06 -52.40
N THR A 130 61.87 -6.90 -51.36
CA THR A 130 60.71 -7.33 -50.57
C THR A 130 60.10 -6.17 -49.78
N SER A 131 60.91 -5.46 -49.00
CA SER A 131 60.47 -4.31 -48.18
C SER A 131 59.85 -3.19 -49.04
N SER A 132 60.38 -2.93 -50.24
CA SER A 132 59.81 -1.94 -51.15
C SER A 132 58.45 -2.37 -51.73
N ALA A 133 58.22 -3.66 -51.98
CA ALA A 133 56.98 -4.14 -52.57
C ALA A 133 55.81 -4.08 -51.58
N GLU A 134 56.02 -4.51 -50.34
CA GLU A 134 55.02 -4.48 -49.26
C GLU A 134 54.59 -3.03 -48.96
N SER A 135 55.57 -2.14 -48.78
CA SER A 135 55.35 -0.70 -48.55
C SER A 135 54.54 -0.03 -49.69
N GLN A 136 54.76 -0.45 -50.94
CA GLN A 136 54.06 0.10 -52.10
C GLN A 136 52.59 -0.35 -52.16
N VAL A 137 52.27 -1.58 -51.74
CA VAL A 137 50.90 -2.10 -51.68
C VAL A 137 50.09 -1.39 -50.58
N GLU A 138 50.66 -1.22 -49.37
CA GLU A 138 49.98 -0.49 -48.30
C GLU A 138 49.64 0.94 -48.70
N LEU A 139 50.61 1.66 -49.27
CA LEU A 139 50.45 3.06 -49.72
C LEU A 139 49.39 3.18 -50.84
N GLN A 140 49.31 2.18 -51.73
CA GLN A 140 48.26 2.12 -52.76
C GLN A 140 46.87 1.85 -52.17
N SER A 141 46.76 1.01 -51.12
CA SER A 141 45.51 0.76 -50.40
C SER A 141 45.01 1.97 -49.61
N LEU A 142 45.93 2.69 -48.94
CA LEU A 142 45.65 3.95 -48.24
C LEU A 142 45.14 5.01 -49.23
N LYS A 143 45.78 5.15 -50.39
CA LYS A 143 45.37 6.10 -51.43
C LYS A 143 43.97 5.80 -51.97
N TYR A 144 43.61 4.54 -52.17
CA TYR A 144 42.24 4.16 -52.54
C TYR A 144 41.22 4.54 -51.46
N ARG A 145 41.56 4.32 -50.18
CA ARG A 145 40.70 4.68 -49.04
C ARG A 145 40.54 6.18 -48.84
N CYS A 146 41.57 6.99 -49.15
CA CYS A 146 41.43 8.45 -49.17
C CYS A 146 40.43 8.91 -50.24
N ASN A 147 40.54 8.39 -51.47
CA ASN A 147 39.60 8.73 -52.55
C ASN A 147 38.14 8.37 -52.19
N ASP A 148 37.89 7.18 -51.64
CA ASP A 148 36.56 6.75 -51.17
C ASP A 148 35.98 7.68 -50.10
N LEU A 149 36.81 8.16 -49.17
CA LEU A 149 36.42 9.15 -48.16
C LEU A 149 36.17 10.54 -48.76
N GLU A 150 36.94 10.97 -49.75
CA GLU A 150 36.73 12.23 -50.47
C GLU A 150 35.42 12.21 -51.28
N GLU A 151 35.10 11.12 -51.97
CA GLU A 151 33.83 10.96 -52.70
C GLU A 151 32.64 10.98 -51.74
N LYS A 152 32.73 10.29 -50.60
CA LYS A 152 31.71 10.34 -49.52
C LYS A 152 31.56 11.74 -48.94
N LEU A 153 32.66 12.46 -48.71
CA LEU A 153 32.63 13.86 -48.25
C LEU A 153 31.96 14.78 -49.28
N GLN A 154 32.22 14.57 -50.57
CA GLN A 154 31.54 15.30 -51.65
C GLN A 154 30.04 14.97 -51.72
N HIS A 155 29.65 13.71 -51.50
CA HIS A 155 28.24 13.32 -51.42
C HIS A 155 27.54 14.00 -50.25
N MET A 156 28.11 13.93 -49.04
CA MET A 156 27.56 14.59 -47.85
C MET A 156 27.44 16.11 -48.00
N LYS A 157 28.38 16.77 -48.69
CA LYS A 157 28.26 18.19 -49.04
C LYS A 157 27.07 18.44 -49.98
N LYS A 158 26.93 17.67 -51.05
CA LYS A 158 25.79 17.77 -52.00
C LYS A 158 24.43 17.54 -51.33
N GLU A 159 24.35 16.60 -50.38
CA GLU A 159 23.15 16.33 -49.58
C GLU A 159 22.82 17.52 -48.66
N ARG A 160 23.79 18.02 -47.89
CA ARG A 160 23.65 19.23 -47.07
C ARG A 160 23.15 20.43 -47.89
N ASP A 161 23.72 20.63 -49.07
CA ASP A 161 23.40 21.79 -49.92
C ASP A 161 21.99 21.70 -50.52
N ARG A 162 21.50 20.48 -50.79
CA ARG A 162 20.09 20.21 -51.10
C ARG A 162 19.18 20.53 -49.91
N TYR A 163 19.50 20.03 -48.72
CA TYR A 163 18.71 20.29 -47.51
C TYR A 163 18.65 21.78 -47.15
N SER A 164 19.74 22.55 -47.35
CA SER A 164 19.70 24.02 -47.22
C SER A 164 18.75 24.65 -48.25
N SER A 165 18.89 24.26 -49.52
CA SER A 165 18.05 24.76 -50.61
C SER A 165 16.55 24.49 -50.37
N ASP A 166 16.20 23.31 -49.85
CA ASP A 166 14.81 22.95 -49.54
C ASP A 166 14.29 23.60 -48.25
N ALA A 167 15.15 23.84 -47.25
CA ALA A 167 14.81 24.66 -46.09
C ALA A 167 14.55 26.13 -46.48
N GLU A 168 15.35 26.70 -47.37
CA GLU A 168 15.17 28.06 -47.91
C GLU A 168 13.86 28.17 -48.73
N ARG A 169 13.52 27.14 -49.52
CA ARG A 169 12.23 27.03 -50.23
C ARG A 169 11.06 26.96 -49.24
N GLN A 170 11.13 26.10 -48.23
CA GLN A 170 10.08 25.98 -47.21
C GLN A 170 9.92 27.30 -46.43
N HIS A 171 11.02 27.96 -46.06
CA HIS A 171 10.99 29.26 -45.38
C HIS A 171 10.37 30.36 -46.26
N SER A 172 10.65 30.34 -47.56
CA SER A 172 10.01 31.24 -48.55
C SER A 172 8.50 31.01 -48.64
N VAL A 173 8.05 29.75 -48.72
CA VAL A 173 6.62 29.39 -48.74
C VAL A 173 5.92 29.78 -47.43
N VAL A 174 6.51 29.50 -46.27
CA VAL A 174 5.97 29.93 -44.96
C VAL A 174 5.89 31.46 -44.86
N THR A 175 6.86 32.18 -45.41
CA THR A 175 6.86 33.65 -45.43
C THR A 175 5.79 34.21 -46.38
N GLN A 176 5.46 33.50 -47.47
CA GLN A 176 4.35 33.84 -48.34
C GLN A 176 2.99 33.56 -47.68
N LEU A 177 2.79 32.37 -47.12
CA LEU A 177 1.55 32.02 -46.40
C LEU A 177 1.27 32.96 -45.22
N LYS A 178 2.30 33.43 -44.51
CA LYS A 178 2.15 34.49 -43.49
C LYS A 178 1.65 35.82 -44.06
N ARG A 179 2.13 36.24 -45.23
CA ARG A 179 1.64 37.45 -45.92
C ARG A 179 0.20 37.28 -46.40
N GLU A 180 -0.15 36.10 -46.91
CA GLU A 180 -1.51 35.78 -47.36
C GLU A 180 -2.51 35.70 -46.20
N SER A 181 -2.11 35.15 -45.04
CA SER A 181 -2.90 35.20 -43.80
C SER A 181 -3.18 36.64 -43.38
N LEU A 182 -2.14 37.47 -43.27
CA LEU A 182 -2.29 38.88 -42.85
C LEU A 182 -3.20 39.68 -43.79
N ALA A 183 -3.17 39.40 -45.09
CA ALA A 183 -4.10 39.99 -46.05
C ALA A 183 -5.56 39.53 -45.80
N LYS A 184 -5.76 38.23 -45.54
CA LYS A 184 -7.10 37.67 -45.23
C LYS A 184 -7.63 38.12 -43.86
N ASP A 185 -6.77 38.34 -42.88
CA ASP A 185 -7.12 38.94 -41.59
C ASP A 185 -7.59 40.40 -41.74
N HIS A 186 -7.00 41.16 -42.68
CA HIS A 186 -7.48 42.50 -43.06
C HIS A 186 -8.85 42.46 -43.75
N GLU A 187 -9.01 41.59 -44.76
CA GLU A 187 -10.28 41.40 -45.49
C GLU A 187 -11.42 40.95 -44.55
N LEU A 188 -11.12 40.08 -43.56
CA LEU A 188 -12.06 39.72 -42.50
C LEU A 188 -12.39 40.90 -41.58
N SER A 189 -11.44 41.80 -41.30
CA SER A 189 -11.70 43.01 -40.52
C SER A 189 -12.59 43.99 -41.28
N GLU A 190 -12.40 44.15 -42.59
CA GLU A 190 -13.24 44.99 -43.45
C GLU A 190 -14.68 44.45 -43.54
N LEU A 191 -14.85 43.15 -43.81
CA LEU A 191 -16.17 42.48 -43.82
C LEU A 191 -16.87 42.57 -42.45
N LYS A 192 -16.11 42.50 -41.35
CA LYS A 192 -16.65 42.64 -39.99
C LYS A 192 -17.11 44.06 -39.69
N ASN A 193 -16.46 45.08 -40.27
CA ASN A 193 -16.91 46.47 -40.18
C ASN A 193 -18.19 46.70 -41.00
N GLU A 194 -18.28 46.16 -42.22
CA GLU A 194 -19.50 46.24 -43.05
C GLU A 194 -20.71 45.58 -42.36
N LEU A 195 -20.52 44.43 -41.70
CA LEU A 195 -21.58 43.77 -40.92
C LEU A 195 -22.10 44.63 -39.76
N HIS A 196 -21.29 45.53 -39.20
CA HIS A 196 -21.72 46.47 -38.15
C HIS A 196 -22.45 47.69 -38.74
N SER A 197 -22.10 48.11 -39.96
CA SER A 197 -22.78 49.21 -40.67
C SER A 197 -24.25 48.92 -40.97
N GLN A 198 -24.60 47.68 -41.33
CA GLN A 198 -25.96 47.34 -41.78
C GLN A 198 -27.04 47.17 -40.68
N ARG A 199 -26.73 47.46 -39.40
CA ARG A 199 -27.67 47.27 -38.27
C ARG A 199 -28.39 48.52 -37.77
N LYS A 200 -28.60 49.55 -38.61
CA LYS A 200 -29.40 50.75 -38.25
C LYS A 200 -30.32 51.27 -39.37
N LEU A 201 -31.53 50.68 -39.52
CA LEU A 201 -32.69 51.37 -40.13
C LEU A 201 -34.06 50.70 -39.80
N ASN A 202 -35.15 51.48 -39.87
CA ASN A 202 -36.59 51.13 -40.01
C ASN A 202 -37.51 50.74 -38.81
N ARG A 203 -38.84 50.86 -39.07
CA ARG A 203 -40.06 50.89 -38.19
C ARG A 203 -41.34 50.59 -39.07
N PRO A 204 -42.65 50.65 -38.67
CA PRO A 204 -43.31 51.35 -37.55
C PRO A 204 -44.33 50.51 -36.69
N ILE A 205 -45.63 50.89 -36.61
CA ILE A 205 -46.56 50.75 -35.44
C ILE A 205 -48.07 50.68 -35.89
N THR A 206 -49.01 50.24 -35.00
CA THR A 206 -50.52 50.38 -34.99
C THR A 206 -51.40 49.59 -36.00
N ALA A 207 -52.71 49.27 -35.76
CA ALA A 207 -53.53 49.01 -34.54
C ALA A 207 -55.02 48.56 -34.81
N SER A 208 -55.71 48.08 -33.74
CA SER A 208 -57.12 48.31 -33.30
C SER A 208 -58.43 47.75 -33.97
N THR A 209 -59.07 46.77 -33.28
CA THR A 209 -60.45 46.78 -32.65
C THR A 209 -61.83 46.63 -33.42
N SER A 210 -62.74 45.78 -32.87
CA SER A 210 -64.27 45.83 -32.78
C SER A 210 -65.27 45.47 -33.93
N GLY A 211 -66.59 45.27 -33.59
CA GLY A 211 -67.76 45.02 -34.50
C GLY A 211 -69.19 44.91 -33.84
N ALA A 212 -70.27 44.60 -34.62
CA ALA A 212 -71.71 44.23 -34.31
C ALA A 212 -72.89 45.30 -34.25
N GLY A 213 -74.21 44.88 -34.27
CA GLY A 213 -75.45 45.69 -34.62
C GLY A 213 -76.83 45.50 -33.84
N ARG A 214 -78.03 45.98 -34.32
CA ARG A 214 -79.25 46.44 -33.49
C ARG A 214 -80.71 46.55 -34.12
N LEU A 215 -81.88 46.52 -33.37
CA LEU A 215 -83.28 47.08 -33.71
C LEU A 215 -84.41 47.20 -32.56
N LYS A 216 -85.73 47.57 -32.79
CA LYS A 216 -86.87 47.88 -31.77
C LYS A 216 -88.40 48.03 -32.25
N THR A 217 -89.47 47.76 -31.42
CA THR A 217 -91.00 47.98 -31.66
C THR A 217 -91.97 48.15 -30.40
N ALA A 218 -93.32 48.44 -30.49
CA ALA A 218 -94.36 48.78 -29.39
C ALA A 218 -95.94 48.71 -29.74
N ASP A 219 -96.96 49.04 -28.85
CA ASP A 219 -98.39 49.66 -29.06
C ASP A 219 -99.60 49.46 -27.99
N SER A 220 -100.95 49.75 -28.23
CA SER A 220 -102.08 50.13 -27.22
C SER A 220 -103.68 49.91 -27.52
N ILE A 221 -104.69 50.22 -26.60
CA ILE A 221 -106.21 50.60 -26.71
C ILE A 221 -107.47 49.71 -26.20
N GLY A 222 -108.68 50.29 -25.77
CA GLY A 222 -110.08 49.70 -25.41
C GLY A 222 -111.17 50.72 -24.77
N SER A 223 -112.48 50.55 -24.32
CA SER A 223 -113.74 49.66 -24.39
C SER A 223 -115.05 50.18 -23.55
N VAL A 224 -116.39 49.88 -23.83
CA VAL A 224 -117.69 50.29 -23.04
C VAL A 224 -119.11 49.66 -23.53
N GLN A 225 -120.42 49.98 -23.16
CA GLN A 225 -121.44 49.58 -22.07
C GLN A 225 -123.04 49.70 -22.42
N SER A 226 -124.04 49.33 -21.51
CA SER A 226 -125.59 49.59 -21.43
C SER A 226 -126.66 48.45 -21.77
N SER A 227 -128.04 48.35 -21.55
CA SER A 227 -129.27 49.12 -21.03
C SER A 227 -130.58 48.24 -20.59
N LEU A 228 -131.84 48.77 -20.34
CA LEU A 228 -133.13 48.11 -19.77
C LEU A 228 -134.54 48.83 -20.09
N SER A 229 -135.81 48.56 -19.59
CA SER A 229 -136.85 47.42 -19.56
C SER A 229 -138.33 47.77 -18.98
N VAL A 230 -139.47 47.00 -19.22
CA VAL A 230 -140.89 47.11 -18.58
C VAL A 230 -141.52 45.75 -18.06
N GLN A 231 -140.74 44.68 -18.10
CA GLN A 231 -141.07 43.24 -18.06
C GLN A 231 -141.85 42.65 -16.83
N ALA A 232 -142.55 43.42 -16.00
CA ALA A 232 -142.79 43.15 -14.57
C ALA A 232 -143.41 41.78 -14.14
N ALA A 233 -144.59 41.37 -14.61
CA ALA A 233 -145.18 40.10 -14.17
C ALA A 233 -144.37 38.88 -14.65
N ILE A 234 -143.91 38.99 -15.90
CA ILE A 234 -142.94 38.07 -16.52
C ILE A 234 -141.66 38.03 -15.67
N THR A 235 -141.16 39.14 -15.09
CA THR A 235 -139.96 39.16 -14.22
C THR A 235 -140.04 38.29 -12.96
N ARG A 236 -141.17 37.66 -12.57
CA ARG A 236 -141.15 36.71 -11.44
C ARG A 236 -140.68 35.32 -11.87
N VAL A 237 -141.35 34.71 -12.85
CA VAL A 237 -140.90 33.45 -13.47
C VAL A 237 -139.58 33.66 -14.21
N GLU A 238 -139.35 34.83 -14.82
CA GLU A 238 -138.03 35.16 -15.34
C GLU A 238 -137.00 35.37 -14.24
N ARG A 239 -137.31 35.89 -13.04
CA ARG A 239 -136.31 35.92 -11.95
C ARG A 239 -135.87 34.52 -11.55
N GLU A 240 -136.80 33.59 -11.33
CA GLU A 240 -136.45 32.21 -10.95
C GLU A 240 -135.67 31.50 -12.07
N ARG A 241 -136.13 31.65 -13.32
CA ARG A 241 -135.42 31.18 -14.53
C ARG A 241 -134.05 31.83 -14.71
N ASP A 242 -133.91 33.11 -14.40
CA ASP A 242 -132.69 33.88 -14.66
C ASP A 242 -131.70 33.85 -13.49
N VAL A 243 -132.16 33.48 -12.29
CA VAL A 243 -131.36 32.96 -11.17
C VAL A 243 -130.80 31.59 -11.54
N ALA A 244 -131.64 30.62 -11.96
CA ALA A 244 -131.15 29.32 -12.42
C ALA A 244 -130.19 29.46 -13.63
N LYS A 245 -130.46 30.37 -14.56
CA LYS A 245 -129.47 30.71 -15.61
C LYS A 245 -128.28 31.49 -15.06
N SER A 246 -128.37 32.30 -14.00
CA SER A 246 -127.18 32.95 -13.42
C SER A 246 -126.29 31.95 -12.73
N GLU A 247 -126.86 30.96 -12.04
CA GLU A 247 -126.15 29.82 -11.47
C GLU A 247 -125.50 28.97 -12.57
N VAL A 248 -126.23 28.63 -13.64
CA VAL A 248 -125.63 27.94 -14.81
C VAL A 248 -124.56 28.79 -15.50
N ARG A 249 -124.72 30.12 -15.57
CA ARG A 249 -123.68 31.03 -16.09
C ARG A 249 -122.47 31.12 -15.14
N GLN A 250 -122.67 31.08 -13.83
CA GLN A 250 -121.62 31.03 -12.82
C GLN A 250 -120.86 29.70 -12.91
N LEU A 251 -121.55 28.56 -12.96
CA LEU A 251 -120.94 27.24 -13.15
C LEU A 251 -120.19 27.14 -14.49
N ILE A 252 -120.67 27.80 -15.55
CA ILE A 252 -119.93 27.93 -16.82
C ILE A 252 -118.69 28.81 -16.66
N GLN A 253 -118.79 29.96 -15.98
CA GLN A 253 -117.66 30.86 -15.69
C GLN A 253 -116.62 30.22 -14.76
N GLU A 254 -117.05 29.43 -13.78
CA GLU A 254 -116.20 28.66 -12.87
C GLU A 254 -115.52 27.50 -13.61
N ARG A 255 -116.26 26.75 -14.44
CA ARG A 255 -115.72 25.75 -15.35
C ARG A 255 -114.65 26.34 -16.26
N ASP A 256 -114.91 27.50 -16.86
CA ASP A 256 -113.99 28.15 -17.80
C ASP A 256 -112.80 28.79 -17.07
N ALA A 257 -112.99 29.35 -15.88
CA ALA A 257 -111.91 29.79 -15.00
C ALA A 257 -111.05 28.61 -14.54
N LEU A 258 -111.63 27.43 -14.27
CA LEU A 258 -110.90 26.21 -13.93
C LEU A 258 -110.16 25.63 -15.13
N TYR A 259 -110.74 25.63 -16.33
CA TYR A 259 -110.05 25.23 -17.56
C TYR A 259 -108.90 26.17 -17.89
N GLU A 260 -109.09 27.49 -17.86
CA GLU A 260 -108.00 28.45 -18.08
C GLU A 260 -106.95 28.37 -16.95
N LYS A 261 -107.34 28.15 -15.68
CA LYS A 261 -106.38 27.92 -14.59
C LYS A 261 -105.57 26.64 -14.78
N LEU A 262 -106.19 25.54 -15.20
CA LEU A 262 -105.52 24.27 -15.49
C LEU A 262 -104.57 24.43 -16.70
N LYS A 263 -105.02 25.10 -17.75
CA LYS A 263 -104.25 25.41 -18.98
C LYS A 263 -103.09 26.37 -18.72
N LEU A 264 -103.25 27.34 -17.82
CA LEU A 264 -102.17 28.20 -17.32
C LEU A 264 -101.20 27.41 -16.45
N SER A 265 -101.69 26.54 -15.56
CA SER A 265 -100.85 25.66 -14.74
C SER A 265 -100.02 24.71 -15.62
N ALA A 266 -100.61 24.11 -16.65
CA ALA A 266 -99.94 23.25 -17.61
C ALA A 266 -98.91 24.02 -18.46
N ARG A 267 -99.23 25.24 -18.89
CA ARG A 267 -98.26 26.13 -19.57
C ARG A 267 -97.10 26.52 -18.66
N ASN A 268 -97.36 26.83 -17.40
CA ASN A 268 -96.32 27.16 -16.43
C ASN A 268 -95.45 25.93 -16.15
N GLN A 269 -96.04 24.75 -15.97
CA GLN A 269 -95.31 23.49 -15.80
C GLN A 269 -94.43 23.17 -17.03
N GLN A 270 -94.96 23.32 -18.25
CA GLN A 270 -94.17 23.19 -19.48
C GLN A 270 -93.06 24.25 -19.57
N GLY A 271 -93.30 25.45 -19.06
CA GLY A 271 -92.33 26.54 -18.97
C GLY A 271 -91.18 26.22 -18.01
N GLU A 272 -91.47 25.72 -16.80
CA GLU A 272 -90.41 25.29 -15.88
C GLU A 272 -89.71 24.02 -16.38
N GLN A 273 -90.44 23.06 -16.97
CA GLN A 273 -89.84 21.87 -17.57
C GLN A 273 -88.86 22.24 -18.71
N THR A 274 -89.24 23.13 -19.62
CA THR A 274 -88.33 23.57 -20.70
C THR A 274 -87.15 24.40 -20.18
N LYS A 275 -87.29 25.15 -19.08
CA LYS A 275 -86.13 25.74 -18.38
C LYS A 275 -85.20 24.68 -17.80
N HIS A 276 -85.73 23.63 -17.17
CA HIS A 276 -84.93 22.54 -16.64
C HIS A 276 -84.23 21.74 -17.75
N GLU A 277 -84.92 21.46 -18.86
CA GLU A 277 -84.34 20.82 -20.05
C GLU A 277 -83.22 21.69 -20.66
N ASN A 278 -83.41 23.01 -20.75
CA ASN A 278 -82.36 23.94 -21.20
C ASN A 278 -81.17 23.98 -20.23
N LEU A 279 -81.40 24.06 -18.91
CA LEU A 279 -80.32 24.03 -17.91
C LEU A 279 -79.54 22.71 -17.95
N VAL A 280 -80.22 21.58 -18.12
CA VAL A 280 -79.57 20.28 -18.32
C VAL A 280 -78.72 20.29 -19.59
N ALA A 281 -79.23 20.81 -20.70
CA ALA A 281 -78.45 20.93 -21.95
C ALA A 281 -77.24 21.89 -21.81
N GLU A 282 -77.39 22.99 -21.10
CA GLU A 282 -76.29 23.93 -20.78
C GLU A 282 -75.21 23.25 -19.92
N TYR A 283 -75.59 22.53 -18.86
CA TYR A 283 -74.65 21.78 -18.03
C TYR A 283 -74.00 20.62 -18.79
N SER A 284 -74.74 19.87 -19.61
CA SER A 284 -74.17 18.84 -20.48
C SER A 284 -73.14 19.42 -21.46
N SER A 285 -73.46 20.53 -22.13
CA SER A 285 -72.51 21.23 -23.02
C SER A 285 -71.29 21.77 -22.26
N GLN A 286 -71.44 22.15 -21.00
CA GLN A 286 -70.31 22.59 -20.17
C GLN A 286 -69.44 21.41 -19.71
N ILE A 287 -70.02 20.24 -19.42
CA ILE A 287 -69.29 19.01 -19.14
C ILE A 287 -68.51 18.56 -20.38
N GLU A 288 -69.11 18.53 -21.56
CA GLU A 288 -68.43 18.18 -22.82
C GLU A 288 -67.21 19.08 -23.12
N LYS A 289 -67.32 20.38 -22.85
CA LYS A 289 -66.20 21.34 -22.97
C LYS A 289 -65.09 21.04 -21.97
N LEU A 290 -65.43 20.85 -20.69
CA LEU A 290 -64.45 20.53 -19.65
C LEU A 290 -63.76 19.17 -19.90
N GLU A 291 -64.47 18.19 -20.46
CA GLU A 291 -63.86 16.93 -20.88
C GLU A 291 -62.95 17.10 -22.10
N ALA A 292 -63.31 17.96 -23.06
CA ALA A 292 -62.45 18.28 -24.20
C ALA A 292 -61.18 19.02 -23.75
N GLU A 293 -61.30 20.00 -22.85
CA GLU A 293 -60.17 20.69 -22.22
C GLU A 293 -59.29 19.70 -21.44
N LYS A 294 -59.87 18.81 -20.62
CA LYS A 294 -59.14 17.74 -19.92
C LYS A 294 -58.39 16.82 -20.88
N ARG A 295 -59.01 16.41 -22.00
CA ARG A 295 -58.35 15.59 -23.03
C ARG A 295 -57.19 16.34 -23.71
N ASN A 296 -57.37 17.61 -24.02
CA ASN A 296 -56.34 18.47 -24.63
C ASN A 296 -55.17 18.77 -23.67
N LEU A 297 -55.45 19.00 -22.39
CA LEU A 297 -54.44 19.17 -21.35
C LEU A 297 -53.64 17.88 -21.14
N HIS A 298 -54.29 16.71 -21.17
CA HIS A 298 -53.61 15.43 -20.99
C HIS A 298 -52.73 15.05 -22.20
N SER A 299 -53.17 15.31 -23.44
CA SER A 299 -52.32 15.10 -24.62
C SER A 299 -51.14 16.09 -24.66
N GLY A 300 -51.35 17.36 -24.27
CA GLY A 300 -50.28 18.33 -24.06
C GLY A 300 -49.29 17.91 -22.97
N GLN A 301 -49.78 17.38 -21.84
CA GLN A 301 -48.97 16.83 -20.75
C GLN A 301 -48.11 15.65 -21.23
N ALA A 302 -48.66 14.73 -22.01
CA ALA A 302 -47.91 13.60 -22.57
C ALA A 302 -46.79 14.06 -23.52
N GLY A 303 -47.07 15.04 -24.40
CA GLY A 303 -46.06 15.66 -25.27
C GLY A 303 -44.95 16.36 -24.48
N ALA A 304 -45.32 17.11 -23.44
CA ALA A 304 -44.35 17.77 -22.54
C ALA A 304 -43.48 16.75 -21.77
N GLN A 305 -44.08 15.67 -21.26
CA GLN A 305 -43.35 14.58 -20.60
C GLN A 305 -42.37 13.88 -21.55
N MET A 306 -42.76 13.64 -22.82
CA MET A 306 -41.86 13.07 -23.82
C MET A 306 -40.69 14.00 -24.13
N LYS A 307 -40.94 15.32 -24.28
CA LYS A 307 -39.88 16.31 -24.46
C LYS A 307 -38.93 16.36 -23.26
N VAL A 308 -39.44 16.26 -22.03
CA VAL A 308 -38.61 16.19 -20.81
C VAL A 308 -37.80 14.90 -20.74
N LYS A 309 -38.31 13.75 -21.23
CA LYS A 309 -37.53 12.51 -21.34
C LYS A 309 -36.38 12.66 -22.35
N LEU A 310 -36.66 13.18 -23.55
CA LEU A 310 -35.63 13.40 -24.59
C LEU A 310 -34.54 14.36 -24.10
N LEU A 311 -34.90 15.50 -23.51
CA LEU A 311 -33.94 16.45 -22.94
C LEU A 311 -33.14 15.88 -21.76
N LYS A 312 -33.65 14.88 -21.04
CA LYS A 312 -32.91 14.17 -20.00
C LYS A 312 -31.90 13.19 -20.58
N GLU A 313 -32.24 12.48 -21.66
CA GLU A 313 -31.31 11.56 -22.32
C GLU A 313 -30.21 12.35 -23.06
N GLU A 314 -30.56 13.42 -23.77
CA GLU A 314 -29.59 14.35 -24.39
C GLU A 314 -28.61 14.93 -23.36
N ASN A 315 -29.10 15.36 -22.18
CA ASN A 315 -28.24 15.86 -21.10
C ASN A 315 -27.36 14.76 -20.51
N ARG A 316 -27.85 13.52 -20.42
CA ARG A 316 -27.09 12.34 -20.00
C ARG A 316 -26.02 11.94 -21.03
N GLU A 317 -26.32 11.99 -22.32
CA GLU A 317 -25.35 11.81 -23.41
C GLU A 317 -24.26 12.88 -23.36
N LEU A 318 -24.63 14.16 -23.20
CA LEU A 318 -23.68 15.27 -23.02
C LEU A 318 -22.80 15.08 -21.77
N GLN A 319 -23.36 14.64 -20.63
CA GLN A 319 -22.58 14.33 -19.42
C GLN A 319 -21.60 13.18 -19.63
N ASN A 320 -22.01 12.12 -20.34
CA ASN A 320 -21.10 11.03 -20.71
C ASN A 320 -20.00 11.54 -21.64
N ARG A 321 -20.34 12.39 -22.60
CA ARG A 321 -19.40 12.97 -23.57
C ARG A 321 -18.38 13.91 -22.92
N VAL A 322 -18.79 14.67 -21.89
CA VAL A 322 -17.87 15.46 -21.06
C VAL A 322 -16.91 14.55 -20.31
N LYS A 323 -17.38 13.46 -19.68
CA LYS A 323 -16.51 12.50 -18.98
C LYS A 323 -15.51 11.83 -19.92
N GLU A 324 -15.93 11.40 -21.11
CA GLU A 324 -15.04 10.86 -22.15
C GLU A 324 -13.93 11.86 -22.53
N LEU A 325 -14.27 13.15 -22.63
CA LEU A 325 -13.31 14.22 -22.92
C LEU A 325 -12.36 14.47 -21.74
N GLU A 326 -12.85 14.50 -20.50
CA GLU A 326 -12.04 14.62 -19.26
C GLU A 326 -11.05 13.45 -19.10
N ASP A 327 -11.51 12.23 -19.39
CA ASP A 327 -10.69 11.01 -19.45
C ASP A 327 -9.61 11.11 -20.53
N SER A 328 -9.98 11.54 -21.73
CA SER A 328 -9.04 11.70 -22.85
C SER A 328 -8.01 12.79 -22.60
N TYR A 329 -8.42 13.90 -21.98
CA TYR A 329 -7.55 15.00 -21.56
C TYR A 329 -6.59 14.55 -20.46
N SER A 330 -7.06 13.75 -19.50
CA SER A 330 -6.22 13.19 -18.43
C SER A 330 -5.17 12.22 -19.00
N LYS A 331 -5.56 11.34 -19.94
CA LYS A 331 -4.64 10.46 -20.68
C LYS A 331 -3.63 11.26 -21.51
N LEU A 332 -4.06 12.32 -22.19
CA LEU A 332 -3.19 13.21 -22.97
C LEU A 332 -2.21 13.99 -22.07
N LYS A 333 -2.66 14.46 -20.90
CA LYS A 333 -1.84 15.15 -19.90
C LYS A 333 -0.75 14.24 -19.33
N LEU A 334 -1.08 12.98 -19.03
CA LEU A 334 -0.11 11.96 -18.64
C LEU A 334 0.91 11.71 -19.77
N SER A 335 0.44 11.49 -20.99
CA SER A 335 1.32 11.30 -22.17
C SER A 335 2.26 12.50 -22.40
N TYR A 336 1.76 13.72 -22.24
CA TYR A 336 2.56 14.94 -22.34
C TYR A 336 3.63 15.01 -21.23
N SER A 337 3.28 14.68 -19.98
CA SER A 337 4.24 14.66 -18.87
C SER A 337 5.34 13.60 -19.07
N HIS A 338 4.99 12.43 -19.62
CA HIS A 338 5.98 11.40 -19.97
C HIS A 338 6.88 11.84 -21.13
N LEU A 339 6.32 12.45 -22.17
CA LEU A 339 7.09 12.98 -23.31
C LEU A 339 8.04 14.11 -22.87
N LYS A 340 7.64 14.96 -21.93
CA LYS A 340 8.49 16.01 -21.33
C LYS A 340 9.68 15.42 -20.56
N ILE A 341 9.46 14.38 -19.77
CA ILE A 341 10.56 13.66 -19.07
C ILE A 341 11.52 13.02 -20.09
N LEU A 342 10.99 12.43 -21.16
CA LEU A 342 11.82 11.84 -22.23
C LEU A 342 12.62 12.91 -22.99
N GLN A 343 12.04 14.10 -23.22
CA GLN A 343 12.75 15.26 -23.77
C GLN A 343 13.89 15.69 -22.86
N GLU A 344 13.63 15.94 -21.56
CA GLU A 344 14.64 16.34 -20.58
C GLU A 344 15.79 15.33 -20.46
N GLN A 345 15.48 14.03 -20.53
CA GLN A 345 16.49 12.96 -20.60
C GLN A 345 17.31 13.03 -21.91
N SER A 346 16.66 13.26 -23.06
CA SER A 346 17.36 13.40 -24.34
C SER A 346 18.26 14.65 -24.42
N GLU A 347 17.83 15.76 -23.84
CA GLU A 347 18.60 17.01 -23.75
C GLU A 347 19.81 16.82 -22.83
N THR A 348 19.63 16.13 -21.70
CA THR A 348 20.72 15.75 -20.79
C THR A 348 21.73 14.84 -21.48
N ALA A 349 21.29 13.84 -22.24
CA ALA A 349 22.17 12.96 -23.01
C ALA A 349 22.90 13.70 -24.13
N LEU A 350 22.22 14.60 -24.85
CA LEU A 350 22.83 15.46 -25.88
C LEU A 350 23.92 16.35 -25.29
N MET A 351 23.67 16.97 -24.14
CA MET A 351 24.64 17.78 -23.40
C MET A 351 25.86 16.95 -22.97
N GLN A 352 25.66 15.70 -22.53
CA GLN A 352 26.78 14.78 -22.23
C GLN A 352 27.61 14.44 -23.47
N TYR A 353 26.96 14.18 -24.62
CA TYR A 353 27.66 13.93 -25.87
C TYR A 353 28.41 15.16 -26.40
N GLN A 354 27.85 16.36 -26.28
CA GLN A 354 28.50 17.62 -26.64
C GLN A 354 29.73 17.91 -25.76
N ASN A 355 29.61 17.74 -24.44
CA ASN A 355 30.75 17.89 -23.54
C ASN A 355 31.84 16.85 -23.82
N ARG A 356 31.47 15.60 -24.12
CA ARG A 356 32.45 14.57 -24.49
C ARG A 356 33.12 14.85 -25.83
N LEU A 357 32.38 15.37 -26.81
CA LEU A 357 32.92 15.81 -28.10
C LEU A 357 33.96 16.92 -27.90
N LEU A 358 33.62 17.97 -27.14
CA LEU A 358 34.52 19.08 -26.82
C LEU A 358 35.78 18.60 -26.07
N CYS A 359 35.66 17.62 -25.17
CA CYS A 359 36.80 16.98 -24.53
C CYS A 359 37.68 16.22 -25.54
N THR A 360 37.10 15.51 -26.51
CA THR A 360 37.87 14.82 -27.55
C THR A 360 38.49 15.78 -28.58
N GLU A 361 37.84 16.90 -28.91
CA GLU A 361 38.36 17.95 -29.80
C GLU A 361 39.53 18.71 -29.16
N THR A 362 39.41 19.06 -27.88
CA THR A 362 40.51 19.69 -27.13
C THR A 362 41.67 18.71 -26.94
N GLN A 363 41.41 17.43 -26.64
CA GLN A 363 42.46 16.40 -26.62
C GLN A 363 43.14 16.27 -27.99
N LEU A 364 42.37 16.18 -29.08
CA LEU A 364 42.88 16.12 -30.45
C LEU A 364 43.80 17.31 -30.75
N GLY A 365 43.35 18.55 -30.51
CA GLY A 365 44.15 19.75 -30.71
C GLY A 365 45.46 19.76 -29.90
N THR A 366 45.49 19.21 -28.68
CA THR A 366 46.76 19.03 -27.95
C THR A 366 47.65 17.94 -28.54
N THR A 367 47.10 16.88 -29.14
CA THR A 367 47.89 15.86 -29.84
C THR A 367 48.41 16.34 -31.19
N GLU A 368 47.63 17.12 -31.94
CA GLU A 368 48.06 17.81 -33.16
C GLU A 368 49.18 18.81 -32.87
N SER A 369 49.05 19.61 -31.81
CA SER A 369 50.11 20.54 -31.35
C SER A 369 51.42 19.80 -30.99
N LYS A 370 51.32 18.65 -30.31
CA LYS A 370 52.47 17.79 -30.00
C LYS A 370 53.07 17.15 -31.25
N LEU A 371 52.24 16.72 -32.20
CA LEU A 371 52.68 16.14 -33.48
C LEU A 371 53.40 17.19 -34.35
N LEU A 372 52.89 18.42 -34.39
CA LEU A 372 53.49 19.53 -35.14
C LEU A 372 54.86 19.92 -34.53
N HIS A 373 54.95 20.00 -33.20
CA HIS A 373 56.25 20.20 -32.53
C HIS A 373 57.23 19.04 -32.78
N ALA A 374 56.77 17.78 -32.73
CA ALA A 374 57.58 16.63 -33.09
C ALA A 374 58.03 16.66 -34.57
N GLY A 375 57.18 17.14 -35.47
CA GLY A 375 57.50 17.39 -36.88
C GLY A 375 58.63 18.41 -37.04
N SER A 376 58.53 19.57 -36.39
CA SER A 376 59.60 20.58 -36.35
C SER A 376 60.91 19.99 -35.85
N ASN A 377 60.89 19.23 -34.75
CA ASN A 377 62.09 18.59 -34.19
C ASN A 377 62.71 17.56 -35.17
N VAL A 378 61.90 16.88 -35.99
CA VAL A 378 62.37 15.98 -37.06
C VAL A 378 62.94 16.76 -38.25
N GLU A 379 62.37 17.90 -38.61
CA GLU A 379 62.89 18.78 -39.66
C GLU A 379 64.25 19.38 -39.24
N ASP A 380 64.40 19.86 -38.00
CA ASP A 380 65.65 20.33 -37.42
C ASP A 380 66.72 19.22 -37.35
N ALA A 381 66.32 18.01 -36.95
CA ALA A 381 67.20 16.84 -36.96
C ALA A 381 67.62 16.45 -38.39
N GLN A 382 66.71 16.51 -39.37
CA GLN A 382 67.01 16.20 -40.76
C GLN A 382 67.91 17.28 -41.41
N GLN A 383 67.75 18.55 -41.02
CA GLN A 383 68.59 19.65 -41.47
C GLN A 383 70.01 19.53 -40.91
N THR A 384 70.17 19.26 -39.61
CA THR A 384 71.49 19.02 -38.99
C THR A 384 72.18 17.75 -39.51
N VAL A 385 71.42 16.67 -39.76
CA VAL A 385 71.93 15.49 -40.48
C VAL A 385 72.38 15.85 -41.90
N SER A 386 71.74 16.82 -42.56
CA SER A 386 72.10 17.25 -43.91
C SER A 386 73.35 18.13 -43.94
N THR A 387 73.53 19.04 -42.97
CA THR A 387 74.78 19.82 -42.84
C THR A 387 75.97 18.93 -42.50
N LEU A 388 75.82 18.02 -41.53
CA LEU A 388 76.85 17.04 -41.16
C LEU A 388 77.23 16.12 -42.33
N LYS A 389 76.28 15.70 -43.18
CA LYS A 389 76.57 14.98 -44.43
C LYS A 389 77.39 15.83 -45.41
N GLY A 390 77.09 17.13 -45.51
CA GLY A 390 77.87 18.10 -46.29
C GLY A 390 79.31 18.23 -45.78
N GLU A 391 79.49 18.46 -44.48
CA GLU A 391 80.79 18.55 -43.82
C GLU A 391 81.62 17.27 -43.98
N ILE A 392 81.01 16.10 -43.77
CA ILE A 392 81.66 14.79 -44.01
C ILE A 392 82.13 14.66 -45.46
N ASN A 393 81.38 15.17 -46.43
CA ASN A 393 81.77 15.13 -47.84
C ASN A 393 82.91 16.12 -48.16
N LEU A 394 82.92 17.31 -47.55
CA LEU A 394 84.04 18.27 -47.64
C LEU A 394 85.32 17.73 -46.99
N LEU A 395 85.21 17.07 -45.84
CA LEU A 395 86.34 16.40 -45.19
C LEU A 395 86.88 15.23 -46.02
N LYS A 396 85.99 14.45 -46.67
CA LYS A 396 86.39 13.38 -47.60
C LYS A 396 87.14 13.92 -48.82
N THR A 397 86.67 15.00 -49.45
CA THR A 397 87.37 15.58 -50.62
C THR A 397 88.69 16.21 -50.21
N SER A 398 88.73 16.93 -49.08
CA SER A 398 89.96 17.51 -48.50
C SER A 398 91.01 16.43 -48.20
N ASN A 399 90.63 15.34 -47.50
CA ASN A 399 91.50 14.21 -47.24
C ASN A 399 91.99 13.56 -48.55
N ALA A 400 91.13 13.42 -49.56
CA ALA A 400 91.54 12.90 -50.87
C ALA A 400 92.55 13.83 -51.59
N SER A 401 92.50 15.15 -51.42
CA SER A 401 93.58 16.04 -51.89
C SER A 401 94.89 15.83 -51.10
N LEU A 402 94.83 15.77 -49.77
CA LEU A 402 96.00 15.56 -48.92
C LEU A 402 96.69 14.22 -49.20
N VAL A 403 95.94 13.15 -49.47
CA VAL A 403 96.50 11.85 -49.89
C VAL A 403 97.28 11.99 -51.20
N ARG A 404 96.71 12.64 -52.23
CA ARG A 404 97.39 12.87 -53.53
C ARG A 404 98.63 13.75 -53.38
N GLU A 405 98.59 14.77 -52.53
CA GLU A 405 99.74 15.63 -52.26
C GLU A 405 100.85 14.85 -51.54
N LYS A 406 100.50 14.06 -50.52
CA LYS A 406 101.42 13.14 -49.83
C LYS A 406 102.02 12.12 -50.79
N ASP A 407 101.25 11.54 -51.72
CA ASP A 407 101.76 10.62 -52.74
C ASP A 407 102.72 11.31 -53.73
N LYS A 408 102.41 12.54 -54.15
CA LYS A 408 103.31 13.38 -54.97
C LYS A 408 104.61 13.72 -54.23
N LEU A 409 104.52 14.08 -52.95
CA LEU A 409 105.70 14.40 -52.12
C LEU A 409 106.58 13.17 -51.89
N LEU A 410 106.01 11.97 -51.78
CA LEU A 410 106.75 10.70 -51.77
C LEU A 410 107.47 10.47 -53.10
N MET A 411 106.80 10.59 -54.25
CA MET A 411 107.45 10.49 -55.57
C MET A 411 108.58 11.51 -55.76
N GLU A 412 108.41 12.74 -55.26
CA GLU A 412 109.47 13.75 -55.26
C GLU A 412 110.63 13.43 -54.31
N LEU A 413 110.36 12.77 -53.18
CA LEU A 413 111.38 12.32 -52.23
C LEU A 413 112.18 11.15 -52.80
N ASP A 414 111.50 10.12 -53.31
CA ASP A 414 112.12 8.94 -53.94
C ASP A 414 113.05 9.38 -55.08
N LYS A 415 112.57 10.25 -55.99
CA LYS A 415 113.39 10.81 -57.07
C LYS A 415 114.58 11.63 -56.56
N LYS A 416 114.41 12.40 -55.48
CA LYS A 416 115.54 13.14 -54.85
C LYS A 416 116.56 12.17 -54.25
N THR A 417 116.11 11.05 -53.69
CA THR A 417 116.95 9.98 -53.14
C THR A 417 117.70 9.21 -54.24
N GLU A 418 117.05 8.89 -55.37
CA GLU A 418 117.70 8.33 -56.56
C GLU A 418 118.80 9.25 -57.10
N CYS A 419 118.48 10.55 -57.30
CA CYS A 419 119.46 11.55 -57.73
C CYS A 419 120.61 11.73 -56.72
N LEU A 420 120.33 11.60 -55.41
CA LEU A 420 121.35 11.66 -54.37
C LEU A 420 122.28 10.45 -54.43
N TYR A 421 121.75 9.23 -54.54
CA TYR A 421 122.59 8.03 -54.71
C TYR A 421 123.41 8.07 -56.00
N ALA A 422 122.86 8.57 -57.11
CA ALA A 422 123.60 8.77 -58.35
C ALA A 422 124.75 9.79 -58.15
N ALA A 423 124.47 10.94 -57.52
CA ALA A 423 125.48 11.94 -57.21
C ALA A 423 126.53 11.45 -56.19
N GLU A 424 126.17 10.56 -55.26
CA GLU A 424 127.12 9.92 -54.34
C GLU A 424 128.00 8.89 -55.03
N ALA A 425 127.47 8.15 -56.00
CA ALA A 425 128.25 7.25 -56.86
C ALA A 425 129.21 8.04 -57.75
N GLU A 426 128.75 9.08 -58.45
CA GLU A 426 129.61 10.00 -59.22
C GLU A 426 130.67 10.65 -58.32
N LEU A 427 130.30 11.08 -57.11
CA LEU A 427 131.24 11.62 -56.14
C LEU A 427 132.24 10.57 -55.64
N SER A 428 131.86 9.28 -55.58
CA SER A 428 132.76 8.17 -55.28
C SER A 428 133.75 7.92 -56.41
N ASP A 429 133.30 7.90 -57.65
CA ASP A 429 134.14 7.73 -58.84
C ASP A 429 135.05 8.94 -59.08
N LEU A 430 134.57 10.15 -58.78
CA LEU A 430 135.41 11.35 -58.72
C LEU A 430 136.38 11.29 -57.53
N LYS A 431 136.04 10.68 -56.40
CA LYS A 431 136.98 10.46 -55.28
C LYS A 431 138.05 9.42 -55.61
N THR A 432 137.74 8.33 -56.31
CA THR A 432 138.72 7.31 -56.75
C THR A 432 139.59 7.89 -57.86
N ARG A 433 139.01 8.46 -58.91
CA ARG A 433 139.75 9.15 -59.98
C ARG A 433 140.60 10.31 -59.44
N ARG A 434 140.14 11.03 -58.41
CA ARG A 434 140.97 12.01 -57.67
C ARG A 434 142.10 11.34 -56.89
N LYS A 435 141.94 10.15 -56.31
CA LYS A 435 143.04 9.39 -55.69
C LYS A 435 144.06 8.90 -56.74
N ASP A 436 143.62 8.50 -57.92
CA ASP A 436 144.52 8.05 -59.00
C ASP A 436 145.27 9.22 -59.64
N LEU A 437 144.56 10.34 -59.85
CA LEU A 437 145.16 11.62 -60.21
C LEU A 437 146.07 12.12 -59.09
N GLN A 438 145.72 11.96 -57.80
CA GLN A 438 146.61 12.31 -56.68
C GLN A 438 147.86 11.42 -56.69
N SER A 439 147.74 10.10 -56.86
CA SER A 439 148.89 9.19 -57.02
C SER A 439 149.79 9.55 -58.21
N THR A 440 149.19 10.12 -59.27
CA THR A 440 149.91 10.63 -60.45
C THR A 440 150.55 11.99 -60.18
N ILE A 441 149.85 12.88 -59.48
CA ILE A 441 150.33 14.14 -58.95
C ILE A 441 151.49 13.85 -58.00
N ASP A 442 151.38 13.03 -56.97
CA ASP A 442 152.44 12.61 -56.04
C ASP A 442 153.71 12.05 -56.74
N LYS A 443 153.61 11.53 -57.96
CA LYS A 443 154.75 11.09 -58.81
C LYS A 443 155.37 12.26 -59.60
N MET A 444 154.58 13.24 -60.00
CA MET A 444 155.05 14.52 -60.56
C MET A 444 155.45 15.52 -59.47
N GLN A 445 154.92 15.38 -58.27
CA GLN A 445 155.07 16.28 -57.14
C GLN A 445 156.33 15.89 -56.35
N ARG A 446 156.68 14.60 -56.25
CA ARG A 446 158.09 14.22 -55.97
C ARG A 446 159.13 14.71 -57.00
N LYS A 447 158.71 15.27 -58.15
CA LYS A 447 159.59 16.01 -59.08
C LYS A 447 159.46 17.53 -58.93
N LEU A 448 158.28 18.02 -58.56
CA LEU A 448 157.93 19.45 -58.44
C LEU A 448 158.19 20.02 -57.03
N ASP A 449 158.14 19.22 -55.96
CA ASP A 449 158.43 19.63 -54.58
C ASP A 449 159.89 20.07 -54.46
N ASN A 450 160.80 19.43 -55.20
CA ASN A 450 162.19 19.90 -55.41
C ASN A 450 162.30 21.31 -56.03
N VAL A 451 161.18 21.86 -56.51
CA VAL A 451 161.03 23.17 -57.19
C VAL A 451 159.93 24.03 -56.52
N SER A 452 159.19 23.48 -55.55
CA SER A 452 157.93 24.05 -55.02
C SER A 452 157.91 24.19 -53.50
N THR A 453 158.83 23.53 -52.77
CA THR A 453 159.14 23.88 -51.37
C THR A 453 159.42 25.39 -51.21
N ASP A 454 160.02 26.01 -52.24
CA ASP A 454 160.38 27.43 -52.30
C ASP A 454 159.18 28.37 -52.59
N ASN A 455 158.05 27.82 -53.04
CA ASN A 455 156.84 28.55 -53.44
C ASN A 455 155.66 28.34 -52.47
N ILE A 456 155.49 27.11 -51.94
CA ILE A 456 154.42 26.73 -51.01
C ILE A 456 154.38 27.61 -49.75
N HIS A 457 155.56 28.11 -49.31
CA HIS A 457 155.68 29.02 -48.16
C HIS A 457 155.00 30.39 -48.36
N LYS A 458 154.64 30.79 -49.59
CA LYS A 458 154.06 32.11 -49.92
C LYS A 458 152.55 32.08 -50.19
N GLU A 459 152.00 30.95 -50.63
CA GLU A 459 150.54 30.83 -50.87
C GLU A 459 149.73 30.43 -49.62
N SER A 460 150.35 29.75 -48.65
CA SER A 460 149.63 29.12 -47.53
C SER A 460 148.92 30.12 -46.60
N THR A 461 149.40 31.35 -46.51
CA THR A 461 148.85 32.41 -45.64
C THR A 461 147.57 33.04 -46.21
N LEU A 462 147.44 33.13 -47.54
CA LEU A 462 146.33 33.81 -48.20
C LEU A 462 145.02 33.01 -48.21
N ARG A 463 145.09 31.68 -48.24
CA ARG A 463 143.90 30.83 -48.42
C ARG A 463 143.07 30.65 -47.15
N SER A 464 143.70 30.71 -45.96
CA SER A 464 143.03 30.47 -44.67
C SER A 464 141.94 31.51 -44.34
N VAL A 465 142.18 32.78 -44.65
CA VAL A 465 141.29 33.91 -44.31
C VAL A 465 139.98 33.88 -45.13
N SER A 466 140.04 33.33 -46.35
CA SER A 466 138.88 33.27 -47.25
C SER A 466 137.84 32.26 -46.78
N THR A 467 138.26 31.08 -46.31
CA THR A 467 137.35 29.99 -45.92
C THR A 467 136.50 30.27 -44.68
N GLU A 468 137.04 31.02 -43.71
CA GLU A 468 136.34 31.38 -42.47
C GLU A 468 135.17 32.37 -42.72
N THR A 469 135.40 33.31 -43.65
CA THR A 469 134.43 34.34 -44.02
C THR A 469 133.11 33.77 -44.56
N ASP A 470 133.16 32.65 -45.28
CA ASP A 470 131.97 32.01 -45.87
C ASP A 470 131.22 31.05 -44.93
N THR A 471 131.84 30.59 -43.83
CA THR A 471 131.12 29.79 -42.82
C THR A 471 130.18 30.68 -41.99
N LEU A 472 130.63 31.87 -41.62
CA LEU A 472 129.85 32.83 -40.81
C LEU A 472 128.58 33.31 -41.55
N LYS A 473 128.68 33.59 -42.85
CA LYS A 473 127.52 33.95 -43.71
C LYS A 473 126.44 32.87 -43.71
N LYS A 474 126.83 31.60 -43.77
CA LYS A 474 125.88 30.46 -43.77
C LYS A 474 125.18 30.29 -42.43
N GLN A 475 125.90 30.50 -41.33
CA GLN A 475 125.33 30.47 -39.97
C GLN A 475 124.30 31.60 -39.76
N MET A 476 124.62 32.83 -40.18
CA MET A 476 123.68 33.97 -40.17
C MET A 476 122.38 33.66 -40.93
N ALA A 477 122.47 33.10 -42.14
CA ALA A 477 121.31 32.73 -42.94
C ALA A 477 120.49 31.57 -42.32
N ALA A 478 121.09 30.69 -41.52
CA ALA A 478 120.40 29.63 -40.80
C ALA A 478 119.67 30.16 -39.55
N LEU A 479 120.30 31.07 -38.80
CA LEU A 479 119.70 31.72 -37.62
C LEU A 479 118.48 32.57 -38.00
N LYS A 480 118.56 33.34 -39.09
CA LYS A 480 117.42 34.16 -39.53
C LYS A 480 116.16 33.30 -39.79
N ARG A 481 116.28 32.20 -40.56
CA ARG A 481 115.14 31.30 -40.81
C ARG A 481 114.54 30.70 -39.53
N LYS A 482 115.37 30.38 -38.53
CA LYS A 482 114.88 29.89 -37.23
C LYS A 482 114.07 30.96 -36.48
N ASN A 483 114.53 32.21 -36.51
CA ASN A 483 113.80 33.36 -35.94
C ASN A 483 112.48 33.60 -36.67
N ASP A 484 112.48 33.59 -38.01
CA ASP A 484 111.30 33.81 -38.83
C ASP A 484 110.23 32.71 -38.54
N ASN A 485 110.63 31.45 -38.49
CA ASN A 485 109.75 30.32 -38.13
C ASN A 485 109.19 30.43 -36.71
N ALA A 486 110.01 30.83 -35.73
CA ALA A 486 109.57 31.01 -34.35
C ALA A 486 108.56 32.17 -34.23
N SER A 487 108.72 33.22 -35.03
CA SER A 487 107.77 34.35 -35.10
C SER A 487 106.41 33.90 -35.65
N THR A 488 106.39 33.11 -36.73
CA THR A 488 105.13 32.57 -37.29
C THR A 488 104.41 31.62 -36.33
N GLU A 489 105.15 30.79 -35.60
CA GLU A 489 104.57 29.87 -34.62
C GLU A 489 104.01 30.60 -33.40
N ASN A 490 104.71 31.63 -32.91
CA ASN A 490 104.20 32.49 -31.84
C ASN A 490 102.91 33.22 -32.24
N GLY A 491 102.81 33.64 -33.52
CA GLY A 491 101.57 34.17 -34.09
C GLY A 491 100.43 33.15 -34.12
N ARG A 492 100.69 31.91 -34.56
CA ARG A 492 99.70 30.81 -34.55
C ARG A 492 99.17 30.54 -33.13
N LEU A 493 100.08 30.37 -32.17
CA LEU A 493 99.73 30.09 -30.78
C LEU A 493 98.97 31.26 -30.12
N SER A 494 99.28 32.51 -30.49
CA SER A 494 98.52 33.68 -30.03
C SER A 494 97.08 33.67 -30.55
N ASN A 495 96.85 33.28 -31.80
CA ASN A 495 95.51 33.20 -32.39
C ASN A 495 94.69 32.07 -31.75
N GLU A 496 95.28 30.88 -31.61
CA GLU A 496 94.63 29.72 -30.95
C GLU A 496 94.29 30.03 -29.49
N LEU A 497 95.10 30.83 -28.79
CA LEU A 497 94.78 31.33 -27.45
C LEU A 497 93.59 32.32 -27.46
N THR A 498 93.49 33.21 -28.45
CA THR A 498 92.32 34.12 -28.56
C THR A 498 91.03 33.38 -28.93
N ASP A 499 91.11 32.36 -29.78
CA ASP A 499 89.96 31.55 -30.19
C ASP A 499 89.46 30.70 -29.01
N ALA A 500 90.36 30.02 -28.29
CA ALA A 500 90.03 29.28 -27.07
C ALA A 500 89.46 30.19 -25.95
N LEU A 501 89.91 31.44 -25.85
CA LEU A 501 89.31 32.42 -24.94
C LEU A 501 87.89 32.84 -25.38
N ALA A 502 87.65 33.01 -26.69
CA ALA A 502 86.32 33.28 -27.21
C ALA A 502 85.35 32.11 -26.92
N GLU A 503 85.75 30.87 -27.22
CA GLU A 503 84.98 29.66 -26.88
C GLU A 503 84.70 29.55 -25.37
N LEU A 504 85.68 29.86 -24.52
CA LEU A 504 85.51 29.88 -23.06
C LEU A 504 84.50 30.95 -22.59
N THR A 505 84.38 32.08 -23.28
CA THR A 505 83.33 33.07 -22.96
C THR A 505 81.95 32.63 -23.47
N LEU A 506 81.88 32.03 -24.65
CA LEU A 506 80.62 31.53 -25.24
C LEU A 506 80.03 30.39 -24.41
N THR A 507 80.85 29.40 -24.04
CA THR A 507 80.43 28.25 -23.21
C THR A 507 80.02 28.69 -21.80
N LYS A 508 80.72 29.66 -21.18
CA LYS A 508 80.28 30.28 -19.91
C LYS A 508 78.93 30.99 -20.03
N ARG A 509 78.66 31.65 -21.16
CA ARG A 509 77.36 32.27 -21.43
C ARG A 509 76.27 31.20 -21.59
N GLN A 510 76.49 30.16 -22.39
CA GLN A 510 75.54 29.05 -22.58
C GLN A 510 75.26 28.31 -21.26
N LEU A 511 76.27 28.10 -20.41
CA LEU A 511 76.11 27.53 -19.07
C LEU A 511 75.21 28.42 -18.20
N LYS A 512 75.41 29.75 -18.20
CA LYS A 512 74.55 30.68 -17.44
C LYS A 512 73.11 30.67 -17.95
N ASP A 513 72.90 30.70 -19.26
CA ASP A 513 71.57 30.69 -19.87
C ASP A 513 70.81 29.38 -19.50
N SER A 514 71.49 28.22 -19.58
CA SER A 514 70.91 26.93 -19.17
C SER A 514 70.63 26.83 -17.66
N GLN A 515 71.47 27.42 -16.80
CA GLN A 515 71.19 27.54 -15.36
C GLN A 515 69.95 28.40 -15.08
N GLN A 516 69.76 29.50 -15.83
CA GLN A 516 68.57 30.34 -15.70
C GLN A 516 67.29 29.61 -16.10
N GLU A 517 67.31 28.81 -17.18
CA GLU A 517 66.13 28.01 -17.55
C GLU A 517 65.85 26.89 -16.55
N VAL A 518 66.86 26.27 -15.94
CA VAL A 518 66.68 25.32 -14.83
C VAL A 518 65.99 25.96 -13.63
N GLU A 519 66.37 27.18 -13.22
CA GLU A 519 65.67 27.89 -12.14
C GLU A 519 64.27 28.37 -12.55
N ARG A 520 64.04 28.69 -13.82
CA ARG A 520 62.71 28.99 -14.38
C ARG A 520 61.80 27.77 -14.25
N MET A 521 62.26 26.61 -14.72
CA MET A 521 61.55 25.33 -14.65
C MET A 521 61.30 24.86 -13.20
N LYS A 522 62.26 25.04 -12.28
CA LYS A 522 62.06 24.82 -10.83
C LYS A 522 61.02 25.75 -10.20
N THR A 523 60.81 26.93 -10.78
CA THR A 523 59.80 27.89 -10.29
C THR A 523 58.42 27.50 -10.80
N GLN A 524 58.28 27.20 -12.09
CA GLN A 524 57.05 26.64 -12.66
C GLN A 524 56.64 25.32 -11.99
N LEU A 525 57.60 24.44 -11.65
CA LEU A 525 57.30 23.20 -10.92
C LEU A 525 56.73 23.47 -9.51
N ARG A 526 57.24 24.49 -8.79
CA ARG A 526 56.70 24.88 -7.48
C ARG A 526 55.31 25.50 -7.60
N GLU A 527 55.06 26.28 -8.65
CA GLU A 527 53.73 26.83 -8.97
C GLU A 527 52.72 25.70 -9.28
N TYR A 528 53.10 24.72 -10.11
CA TYR A 528 52.25 23.55 -10.40
C TYR A 528 51.99 22.68 -9.16
N VAL A 529 52.97 22.49 -8.26
CA VAL A 529 52.75 21.76 -7.00
C VAL A 529 51.79 22.51 -6.08
N GLN A 530 51.89 23.83 -5.97
CA GLN A 530 50.92 24.62 -5.20
C GLN A 530 49.51 24.59 -5.81
N GLU A 531 49.39 24.63 -7.12
CA GLU A 531 48.07 24.56 -7.78
C GLU A 531 47.45 23.16 -7.68
N MET A 532 48.27 22.11 -7.72
CA MET A 532 47.85 20.74 -7.41
C MET A 532 47.32 20.62 -5.98
N GLN A 533 48.03 21.19 -5.00
CA GLN A 533 47.58 21.23 -3.60
C GLN A 533 46.26 21.99 -3.42
N ARG A 534 46.08 23.15 -4.08
CA ARG A 534 44.79 23.88 -4.08
C ARG A 534 43.65 23.05 -4.71
N ALA A 535 43.95 22.29 -5.77
CA ALA A 535 42.98 21.41 -6.40
C ALA A 535 42.62 20.22 -5.50
N GLU A 536 43.58 19.62 -4.80
CA GLU A 536 43.36 18.56 -3.81
C GLU A 536 42.55 19.06 -2.60
N GLU A 537 42.86 20.25 -2.06
CA GLU A 537 42.08 20.91 -1.00
C GLU A 537 40.63 21.18 -1.44
N LEU A 538 40.43 21.71 -2.66
CA LEU A 538 39.12 21.98 -3.22
C LEU A 538 38.32 20.68 -3.49
N LEU A 539 38.98 19.62 -3.95
CA LEU A 539 38.34 18.30 -4.13
C LEU A 539 37.92 17.72 -2.78
N SER A 540 38.79 17.74 -1.76
CA SER A 540 38.48 17.26 -0.41
C SER A 540 37.31 18.02 0.22
N GLU A 541 37.25 19.34 0.04
CA GLU A 541 36.12 20.16 0.48
C GLU A 541 34.81 19.79 -0.24
N LYS A 542 34.87 19.44 -1.54
CA LYS A 542 33.71 18.97 -2.31
C LYS A 542 33.27 17.55 -1.98
N GLU A 543 34.20 16.67 -1.62
CA GLU A 543 33.89 15.36 -1.05
C GLU A 543 33.21 15.49 0.31
N ARG A 544 33.72 16.37 1.18
CA ARG A 544 33.11 16.71 2.48
C ARG A 544 31.71 17.32 2.35
N GLU A 545 31.48 18.22 1.39
CA GLU A 545 30.14 18.75 1.07
C GLU A 545 29.20 17.63 0.61
N ARG A 546 29.68 16.73 -0.28
CA ARG A 546 28.92 15.57 -0.76
C ARG A 546 28.53 14.63 0.37
N GLU A 547 29.46 14.31 1.28
CA GLU A 547 29.19 13.48 2.46
C GLU A 547 28.13 14.11 3.36
N GLN A 548 28.21 15.42 3.64
CA GLN A 548 27.20 16.12 4.43
C GLN A 548 25.82 16.17 3.75
N MET A 549 25.77 16.23 2.42
CA MET A 549 24.50 16.10 1.69
C MET A 549 23.96 14.67 1.74
N LEU A 550 24.80 13.64 1.63
CA LEU A 550 24.38 12.24 1.81
C LEU A 550 23.90 11.94 3.23
N GLU A 551 24.50 12.58 4.24
CA GLU A 551 24.05 12.50 5.64
C GLU A 551 22.67 13.15 5.83
N ARG A 552 22.45 14.33 5.22
CA ARG A 552 21.13 14.98 5.18
C ARG A 552 20.09 14.10 4.49
N TYR A 553 20.42 13.47 3.36
CA TYR A 553 19.51 12.54 2.69
C TYR A 553 19.20 11.30 3.53
N ARG A 554 20.18 10.73 4.25
CA ARG A 554 19.94 9.59 5.17
C ARG A 554 19.04 10.00 6.35
N SER A 555 19.35 11.08 7.06
CA SER A 555 18.52 11.58 8.16
C SER A 555 17.09 11.98 7.72
N LEU A 556 16.92 12.52 6.50
CA LEU A 556 15.61 12.81 5.94
C LEU A 556 14.85 11.53 5.57
N SER A 557 15.52 10.52 5.01
CA SER A 557 14.92 9.21 4.72
C SER A 557 14.53 8.46 5.99
N GLU A 558 15.33 8.55 7.06
CA GLU A 558 14.98 8.04 8.39
C GLU A 558 13.76 8.77 8.95
N GLY A 559 13.70 10.09 8.82
CA GLY A 559 12.52 10.89 9.17
C GLY A 559 11.26 10.51 8.39
N VAL A 560 11.38 10.23 7.09
CA VAL A 560 10.28 9.69 6.27
C VAL A 560 9.85 8.31 6.76
N ASN A 561 10.79 7.38 6.99
CA ASN A 561 10.47 6.04 7.50
C ASN A 561 9.76 6.09 8.88
N VAL A 562 10.15 7.02 9.77
CA VAL A 562 9.50 7.24 11.06
C VAL A 562 8.09 7.83 10.90
N LEU A 563 7.88 8.73 9.95
CA LEU A 563 6.54 9.27 9.64
C LEU A 563 5.65 8.22 8.96
N GLU A 564 6.19 7.40 8.06
CA GLU A 564 5.46 6.30 7.41
C GLU A 564 5.05 5.23 8.43
N THR A 565 5.96 4.80 9.32
CA THR A 565 5.64 3.83 10.38
C THR A 565 4.64 4.40 11.39
N SER A 566 4.79 5.67 11.78
CA SER A 566 3.81 6.39 12.62
C SER A 566 2.42 6.46 11.95
N ASN A 567 2.36 6.73 10.65
CA ASN A 567 1.12 6.74 9.90
C ASN A 567 0.50 5.33 9.81
N HIS A 568 1.28 4.27 9.58
CA HIS A 568 0.78 2.89 9.63
C HIS A 568 0.21 2.52 11.01
N THR A 569 0.82 2.99 12.12
CA THR A 569 0.24 2.78 13.46
C THR A 569 -1.05 3.56 13.67
N LEU A 570 -1.14 4.81 13.20
CA LEU A 570 -2.39 5.59 13.25
C LEU A 570 -3.49 5.04 12.34
N GLU A 571 -3.14 4.46 11.19
CA GLU A 571 -4.07 3.72 10.33
C GLU A 571 -4.56 2.43 10.99
N ALA A 572 -3.69 1.71 11.71
CA ALA A 572 -4.09 0.57 12.53
C ALA A 572 -5.04 0.98 13.66
N GLU A 573 -4.66 1.96 14.49
CA GLU A 573 -5.47 2.50 15.59
C GLU A 573 -6.82 3.04 15.11
N THR A 574 -6.86 3.78 13.99
CA THR A 574 -8.14 4.25 13.43
C THR A 574 -8.96 3.13 12.78
N SER A 575 -8.34 2.04 12.32
CA SER A 575 -9.08 0.85 11.88
C SER A 575 -9.69 0.09 13.06
N GLU A 576 -8.99 0.03 14.20
CA GLU A 576 -9.46 -0.59 15.44
C GLU A 576 -10.57 0.24 16.10
N ALA A 577 -10.40 1.56 16.17
CA ALA A 577 -11.43 2.49 16.64
C ALA A 577 -12.71 2.41 15.78
N ARG A 578 -12.59 2.23 14.45
CA ARG A 578 -13.77 1.99 13.58
C ARG A 578 -14.45 0.64 13.86
N LYS A 579 -13.70 -0.43 14.15
CA LYS A 579 -14.29 -1.73 14.56
C LYS A 579 -15.02 -1.61 15.90
N LEU A 580 -14.40 -0.99 16.89
CA LEU A 580 -15.01 -0.76 18.21
C LEU A 580 -16.26 0.14 18.11
N LEU A 581 -16.27 1.11 17.20
CA LEU A 581 -17.47 1.90 16.89
C LEU A 581 -18.57 1.02 16.26
N GLN A 582 -18.23 0.20 15.25
CA GLN A 582 -19.19 -0.70 14.60
C GLN A 582 -19.76 -1.73 15.60
N GLU A 583 -18.92 -2.35 16.44
CA GLU A 583 -19.35 -3.27 17.50
C GLU A 583 -20.26 -2.58 18.55
N ALA A 584 -20.08 -1.27 18.78
CA ALA A 584 -20.96 -0.48 19.63
C ALA A 584 -22.28 -0.12 18.92
N GLU A 585 -22.25 0.21 17.63
CA GLU A 585 -23.45 0.45 16.81
C GLU A 585 -24.30 -0.82 16.67
N GLU A 586 -23.68 -1.99 16.47
CA GLU A 586 -24.34 -3.31 16.46
C GLU A 586 -24.92 -3.68 17.84
N ARG A 587 -24.26 -3.29 18.94
CA ARG A 587 -24.83 -3.39 20.30
C ARG A 587 -26.02 -2.46 20.51
N ILE A 588 -25.97 -1.24 19.97
CA ILE A 588 -27.05 -0.26 20.10
C ILE A 588 -28.27 -0.71 19.28
N THR A 589 -28.10 -1.19 18.04
CA THR A 589 -29.22 -1.71 17.25
C THR A 589 -29.86 -2.93 17.90
N THR A 590 -29.08 -3.91 18.36
CA THR A 590 -29.65 -5.09 19.07
C THR A 590 -30.33 -4.71 20.40
N MET A 591 -29.83 -3.71 21.13
CA MET A 591 -30.54 -3.16 22.30
C MET A 591 -31.82 -2.40 21.94
N VAL A 592 -31.86 -1.69 20.81
CA VAL A 592 -33.06 -1.01 20.28
C VAL A 592 -34.09 -2.02 19.80
N GLU A 593 -33.69 -3.10 19.13
CA GLU A 593 -34.58 -4.21 18.75
C GLU A 593 -35.20 -4.86 19.99
N LEU A 594 -34.39 -5.16 21.01
CA LEU A 594 -34.90 -5.66 22.30
C LEU A 594 -35.80 -4.65 23.02
N MET A 595 -35.53 -3.35 22.96
CA MET A 595 -36.44 -2.33 23.50
C MET A 595 -37.77 -2.30 22.76
N ASN A 596 -37.76 -2.30 21.42
CA ASN A 596 -38.97 -2.34 20.59
C ASN A 596 -39.81 -3.60 20.88
N GLU A 597 -39.17 -4.76 21.04
CA GLU A 597 -39.83 -6.01 21.44
C GLU A 597 -40.44 -5.89 22.85
N ARG A 598 -39.76 -5.25 23.80
CA ARG A 598 -40.29 -5.04 25.16
C ARG A 598 -41.44 -4.03 25.17
N GLU A 599 -41.38 -2.96 24.38
CA GLU A 599 -42.50 -2.02 24.21
C GLU A 599 -43.68 -2.65 23.47
N GLN A 600 -43.44 -3.59 22.54
CA GLN A 600 -44.48 -4.41 21.92
C GLN A 600 -45.19 -5.27 22.99
N ASN A 601 -44.42 -6.05 23.77
CA ASN A 601 -44.94 -6.85 24.88
C ASN A 601 -45.67 -6.01 25.94
N ILE A 602 -45.17 -4.83 26.28
CA ILE A 602 -45.82 -3.90 27.22
C ILE A 602 -47.17 -3.43 26.66
N ARG A 603 -47.24 -3.00 25.40
CA ARG A 603 -48.51 -2.58 24.75
C ARG A 603 -49.53 -3.73 24.68
N GLU A 604 -49.07 -4.97 24.48
CA GLU A 604 -49.94 -6.15 24.52
C GLU A 604 -50.44 -6.44 25.95
N CYS A 605 -49.59 -6.30 26.97
CA CYS A 605 -50.00 -6.39 28.38
C CYS A 605 -50.95 -5.26 28.79
N GLU A 606 -50.71 -4.02 28.34
CA GLU A 606 -51.61 -2.87 28.54
C GLU A 606 -52.96 -3.12 27.86
N HIS A 607 -52.97 -3.69 26.65
CA HIS A 607 -54.21 -4.02 25.96
C HIS A 607 -55.01 -5.09 26.73
N GLN A 608 -54.35 -6.16 27.20
CA GLN A 608 -54.95 -7.19 28.05
C GLN A 608 -55.46 -6.62 29.39
N ILE A 609 -54.71 -5.72 30.03
CA ILE A 609 -55.14 -5.03 31.27
C ILE A 609 -56.37 -4.17 31.00
N ASN A 610 -56.44 -3.47 29.86
CA ASN A 610 -57.62 -2.68 29.48
C ASN A 610 -58.84 -3.56 29.19
N GLU A 611 -58.68 -4.69 28.48
CA GLU A 611 -59.76 -5.66 28.27
C GLU A 611 -60.25 -6.28 29.59
N LEU A 612 -59.33 -6.72 30.46
CA LEU A 612 -59.65 -7.25 31.78
C LEU A 612 -60.32 -6.19 32.67
N SER A 613 -59.91 -4.92 32.57
CA SER A 613 -60.55 -3.82 33.30
C SER A 613 -61.96 -3.50 32.79
N ALA A 614 -62.18 -3.57 31.48
CA ALA A 614 -63.51 -3.42 30.88
C ALA A 614 -64.43 -4.59 31.27
N ASN A 615 -63.92 -5.82 31.25
CA ASN A 615 -64.64 -7.02 31.69
C ASN A 615 -64.94 -6.97 33.20
N LEU A 616 -64.00 -6.49 34.03
CA LEU A 616 -64.20 -6.27 35.46
C LEU A 616 -65.29 -5.21 35.71
N ALA A 617 -65.26 -4.09 34.99
CA ALA A 617 -66.27 -3.04 35.10
C ALA A 617 -67.67 -3.52 34.66
N ALA A 618 -67.74 -4.34 33.60
CA ALA A 618 -69.00 -4.97 33.18
C ALA A 618 -69.53 -5.93 34.26
N ALA A 619 -68.70 -6.83 34.79
CA ALA A 619 -69.07 -7.75 35.86
C ALA A 619 -69.43 -7.03 37.17
N GLN A 620 -68.78 -5.90 37.47
CA GLN A 620 -69.15 -5.04 38.60
C GLN A 620 -70.52 -4.37 38.38
N SER A 621 -70.81 -3.89 37.17
CA SER A 621 -72.13 -3.33 36.84
C SER A 621 -73.24 -4.39 36.88
N GLU A 622 -72.95 -5.63 36.48
CA GLU A 622 -73.87 -6.77 36.61
C GLU A 622 -74.10 -7.14 38.08
N LEU A 623 -73.03 -7.19 38.89
CA LEU A 623 -73.11 -7.47 40.33
C LEU A 623 -73.84 -6.36 41.10
N ASP A 624 -73.68 -5.10 40.72
CA ASP A 624 -74.44 -3.98 41.29
C ASP A 624 -75.90 -3.94 40.81
N ALA A 625 -76.21 -4.40 39.59
CA ALA A 625 -77.59 -4.63 39.16
C ALA A 625 -78.25 -5.76 39.98
N LEU A 626 -77.56 -6.89 40.18
CA LEU A 626 -78.02 -7.98 41.04
C LEU A 626 -78.16 -7.56 42.51
N ARG A 627 -77.34 -6.63 43.00
CA ARG A 627 -77.53 -5.99 44.33
C ARG A 627 -78.78 -5.13 44.38
N GLN A 628 -79.08 -4.36 43.34
CA GLN A 628 -80.31 -3.57 43.27
C GLN A 628 -81.54 -4.47 43.20
N GLU A 629 -81.50 -5.54 42.40
CA GLU A 629 -82.55 -6.56 42.35
C GLU A 629 -82.76 -7.22 43.72
N ASN A 630 -81.69 -7.70 44.36
CA ASN A 630 -81.76 -8.32 45.69
C ASN A 630 -82.25 -7.33 46.77
N ASN A 631 -81.88 -6.04 46.69
CA ASN A 631 -82.45 -5.01 47.55
C ASN A 631 -83.95 -4.80 47.30
N SER A 632 -84.43 -4.82 46.05
CA SER A 632 -85.88 -4.75 45.77
C SER A 632 -86.62 -5.99 46.27
N LEU A 633 -86.07 -7.19 46.06
CA LEU A 633 -86.60 -8.44 46.60
C LEU A 633 -86.60 -8.46 48.14
N ALA A 634 -85.62 -7.83 48.79
CA ALA A 634 -85.60 -7.65 50.24
C ALA A 634 -86.67 -6.65 50.72
N MET A 635 -86.95 -5.59 49.95
CA MET A 635 -88.07 -4.68 50.22
C MET A 635 -89.43 -5.35 50.02
N ASP A 636 -89.60 -6.15 48.96
CA ASP A 636 -90.82 -6.95 48.74
C ASP A 636 -90.99 -8.03 49.81
N LEU A 637 -89.89 -8.65 50.28
CA LEU A 637 -89.89 -9.57 51.40
C LEU A 637 -90.28 -8.88 52.72
N GLU A 638 -89.87 -7.63 52.94
CA GLU A 638 -90.30 -6.86 54.12
C GLU A 638 -91.76 -6.40 53.99
N ALA A 639 -92.21 -5.99 52.80
CA ALA A 639 -93.60 -5.64 52.54
C ALA A 639 -94.55 -6.84 52.69
N THR A 640 -94.10 -8.05 52.33
CA THR A 640 -94.85 -9.29 52.56
C THR A 640 -94.81 -9.73 54.02
N LYS A 641 -93.70 -9.56 54.76
CA LYS A 641 -93.69 -9.69 56.24
C LYS A 641 -94.66 -8.70 56.89
N GLU A 642 -94.67 -7.44 56.47
CA GLU A 642 -95.64 -6.44 56.94
C GLU A 642 -97.08 -6.88 56.66
N LEU A 643 -97.35 -7.48 55.50
CA LEU A 643 -98.68 -8.01 55.17
C LEU A 643 -99.04 -9.21 56.04
N CYS A 644 -98.12 -10.13 56.30
CA CYS A 644 -98.30 -11.23 57.26
C CYS A 644 -98.56 -10.69 58.67
N ASN A 645 -97.76 -9.72 59.15
CA ASN A 645 -97.97 -9.07 60.44
C ASN A 645 -99.34 -8.37 60.52
N LYS A 646 -99.82 -7.76 59.43
CA LYS A 646 -101.17 -7.15 59.35
C LYS A 646 -102.28 -8.21 59.36
N LEU A 647 -102.06 -9.37 58.72
CA LEU A 647 -102.97 -10.51 58.72
C LEU A 647 -103.03 -11.20 60.09
N ASP A 648 -101.90 -11.38 60.77
CA ASP A 648 -101.87 -11.88 62.14
C ASP A 648 -102.51 -10.89 63.12
N LEU A 649 -102.28 -9.58 62.96
CA LEU A 649 -102.99 -8.57 63.76
C LEU A 649 -104.51 -8.52 63.48
N GLN A 650 -104.95 -8.94 62.29
CA GLN A 650 -106.37 -9.14 61.98
C GLN A 650 -106.91 -10.44 62.57
N LYS A 651 -106.14 -11.54 62.50
CA LYS A 651 -106.45 -12.83 63.13
C LYS A 651 -106.63 -12.68 64.64
N ASP A 652 -105.72 -11.96 65.30
CA ASP A 652 -105.73 -11.75 66.74
C ASP A 652 -106.90 -10.83 67.16
N LYS A 653 -107.29 -9.85 66.32
CA LYS A 653 -108.52 -9.07 66.50
C LYS A 653 -109.79 -9.91 66.35
N LEU A 654 -109.89 -10.71 65.29
CA LEU A 654 -111.01 -11.64 65.08
C LEU A 654 -111.10 -12.68 66.20
N GLN A 655 -109.97 -13.08 66.78
CA GLN A 655 -109.91 -13.95 67.94
C GLN A 655 -110.37 -13.23 69.22
N ALA A 656 -109.98 -11.97 69.43
CA ALA A 656 -110.51 -11.15 70.52
C ALA A 656 -112.02 -10.89 70.39
N GLU A 657 -112.54 -10.63 69.18
CA GLU A 657 -113.97 -10.53 68.88
C GLU A 657 -114.70 -11.87 69.12
N LEU A 658 -114.07 -13.00 68.80
CA LEU A 658 -114.60 -14.35 69.08
C LEU A 658 -114.62 -14.65 70.59
N GLU A 659 -113.61 -14.20 71.33
CA GLU A 659 -113.53 -14.27 72.79
C GLU A 659 -114.56 -13.34 73.45
N GLU A 660 -114.77 -12.13 72.94
CA GLU A 660 -115.85 -11.23 73.38
C GLU A 660 -117.23 -11.87 73.12
N HIS A 661 -117.47 -12.42 71.93
CA HIS A 661 -118.67 -13.22 71.66
C HIS A 661 -118.75 -14.49 72.52
N SER A 662 -117.64 -15.06 72.98
CA SER A 662 -117.62 -16.17 73.95
C SER A 662 -118.07 -15.69 75.33
N ASN A 663 -117.51 -14.57 75.81
CA ASN A 663 -117.86 -13.93 77.08
C ASN A 663 -119.33 -13.49 77.10
N ILE A 664 -119.84 -12.93 76.00
CA ILE A 664 -121.27 -12.58 75.83
C ILE A 664 -122.16 -13.83 75.89
N ARG A 665 -121.79 -14.93 75.22
CA ARG A 665 -122.52 -16.22 75.31
C ARG A 665 -122.49 -16.79 76.72
N GLU A 666 -121.37 -16.68 77.42
CA GLU A 666 -121.23 -17.14 78.79
C GLU A 666 -122.01 -16.23 79.77
N GLN A 667 -122.10 -14.93 79.51
CA GLN A 667 -122.90 -13.98 80.27
C GLN A 667 -124.41 -14.23 80.08
N LEU A 668 -124.86 -14.48 78.85
CA LEU A 668 -126.21 -15.01 78.56
C LEU A 668 -126.48 -16.36 79.26
N ALA A 669 -125.47 -17.23 79.38
CA ALA A 669 -125.58 -18.49 80.13
C ALA A 669 -125.67 -18.24 81.65
N ARG A 670 -124.96 -17.25 82.19
CA ARG A 670 -125.08 -16.80 83.59
C ARG A 670 -126.47 -16.20 83.87
N GLU A 671 -127.00 -15.37 82.98
CA GLU A 671 -128.34 -14.78 83.07
C GLU A 671 -129.46 -15.83 82.98
N LYS A 672 -129.32 -16.79 82.06
CA LYS A 672 -130.17 -18.00 82.04
C LYS A 672 -130.09 -18.73 83.38
N GLY A 673 -128.88 -18.86 83.94
CA GLY A 673 -128.65 -19.49 85.25
C GLY A 673 -129.25 -18.74 86.45
N THR A 674 -129.28 -17.39 86.44
CA THR A 674 -129.90 -16.60 87.52
C THR A 674 -131.42 -16.62 87.42
N LEU A 675 -132.00 -16.47 86.23
CA LEU A 675 -133.44 -16.64 85.99
C LEU A 675 -133.93 -18.05 86.39
N GLN A 676 -133.16 -19.08 86.06
CA GLN A 676 -133.48 -20.47 86.39
C GLN A 676 -133.36 -20.76 87.89
N LYS A 677 -132.43 -20.10 88.61
CA LYS A 677 -132.33 -20.14 90.08
C LYS A 677 -133.48 -19.40 90.78
N GLN A 678 -133.90 -18.25 90.26
CA GLN A 678 -135.06 -17.51 90.78
C GLN A 678 -136.35 -18.33 90.67
N LEU A 679 -136.53 -19.09 89.58
CA LEU A 679 -137.70 -19.96 89.39
C LEU A 679 -137.75 -21.14 90.40
N THR A 680 -136.59 -21.65 90.86
CA THR A 680 -136.53 -22.72 91.86
C THR A 680 -136.71 -22.23 93.29
N LEU A 681 -136.21 -21.04 93.63
CA LEU A 681 -136.15 -20.56 95.02
C LEU A 681 -137.54 -20.29 95.61
N THR A 682 -138.49 -19.82 94.80
CA THR A 682 -139.88 -19.52 95.21
C THR A 682 -140.78 -20.76 95.34
N ARG A 683 -140.24 -21.98 95.21
CA ARG A 683 -141.00 -23.25 95.33
C ARG A 683 -140.57 -24.15 96.48
N THR A 684 -139.56 -23.80 97.26
CA THR A 684 -138.98 -24.67 98.31
C THR A 684 -138.84 -24.00 99.68
N GLY A 685 -139.47 -22.85 99.92
CA GLY A 685 -139.41 -22.14 101.21
C GLY A 685 -140.44 -22.57 102.26
N ASP A 686 -141.53 -23.22 101.84
CA ASP A 686 -142.80 -23.26 102.61
C ASP A 686 -143.13 -24.65 103.18
N ARG A 687 -142.12 -25.51 103.37
CA ARG A 687 -142.29 -26.85 103.96
C ARG A 687 -141.06 -27.45 104.66
N ALA A 688 -140.26 -26.60 105.29
CA ALA A 688 -139.29 -26.99 106.33
C ALA A 688 -139.69 -26.45 107.74
N ALA A 689 -140.96 -26.03 107.88
CA ALA A 689 -141.58 -25.59 109.13
C ALA A 689 -142.88 -26.36 109.46
N VAL A 690 -143.14 -27.47 108.76
CA VAL A 690 -144.25 -28.41 109.03
C VAL A 690 -143.73 -29.74 109.61
N ASP A 691 -142.43 -30.01 109.52
CA ASP A 691 -141.76 -31.06 110.30
C ASP A 691 -141.66 -30.73 111.79
N GLY A 692 -142.21 -29.58 112.22
CA GLY A 692 -142.56 -29.28 113.62
C GLY A 692 -144.02 -29.61 114.00
N LEU A 693 -144.79 -30.27 113.14
CA LEU A 693 -146.20 -30.64 113.39
C LEU A 693 -146.50 -32.14 113.32
N GLN A 694 -145.59 -33.00 112.85
CA GLN A 694 -145.80 -34.45 112.77
C GLN A 694 -144.80 -35.33 113.53
N GLU A 695 -144.05 -34.73 114.46
CA GLU A 695 -143.74 -35.37 115.76
C GLU A 695 -145.03 -35.72 116.54
N LEU A 696 -146.18 -35.15 116.12
CA LEU A 696 -147.53 -35.50 116.52
C LEU A 696 -148.27 -36.49 115.59
N LEU A 697 -147.62 -37.07 114.56
CA LEU A 697 -148.22 -38.14 113.73
C LEU A 697 -147.32 -39.37 113.50
N THR A 698 -146.11 -39.36 114.06
CA THR A 698 -145.47 -40.52 114.72
C THR A 698 -146.35 -41.18 115.80
N ALA A 699 -147.49 -40.59 116.14
CA ALA A 699 -148.58 -41.16 116.95
C ALA A 699 -149.72 -41.82 116.12
N SER A 700 -149.59 -42.00 114.79
CA SER A 700 -150.71 -42.48 113.95
C SER A 700 -150.40 -43.62 112.98
N ARG A 701 -149.16 -43.80 112.51
CA ARG A 701 -148.84 -44.84 111.50
C ARG A 701 -147.83 -45.90 111.92
N THR A 702 -147.18 -45.71 113.05
CA THR A 702 -146.66 -46.81 113.86
C THR A 702 -147.79 -47.63 114.47
N GLU A 703 -148.95 -47.06 114.79
CA GLU A 703 -150.09 -47.86 115.28
C GLU A 703 -150.89 -48.57 114.17
N VAL A 704 -151.21 -47.94 113.02
CA VAL A 704 -152.22 -48.54 112.10
C VAL A 704 -151.81 -49.86 111.42
N GLU A 705 -150.53 -50.17 111.18
CA GLU A 705 -150.13 -51.51 110.68
C GLU A 705 -149.54 -52.41 111.78
N GLN A 706 -148.90 -51.87 112.81
CA GLN A 706 -148.56 -52.63 114.03
C GLN A 706 -149.85 -53.15 114.72
N HIS A 707 -150.93 -52.38 114.62
CA HIS A 707 -152.32 -52.74 114.91
C HIS A 707 -153.18 -52.81 113.63
N ARG A 708 -152.60 -53.32 112.53
CA ARG A 708 -153.30 -54.24 111.60
C ARG A 708 -152.89 -55.66 111.88
N ILE A 709 -151.61 -55.90 112.20
CA ILE A 709 -151.14 -57.12 112.86
C ILE A 709 -151.82 -57.29 114.22
N ALA A 710 -152.10 -56.20 114.95
CA ALA A 710 -153.11 -56.16 116.01
C ALA A 710 -154.38 -55.33 115.69
N LEU A 711 -154.87 -55.40 114.46
CA LEU A 711 -156.32 -55.50 114.27
C LEU A 711 -156.67 -56.98 114.15
N ALA A 712 -155.82 -57.81 113.54
CA ALA A 712 -155.90 -59.26 113.62
C ALA A 712 -155.62 -59.75 115.05
N ASN A 713 -154.51 -59.38 115.67
CA ASN A 713 -154.21 -59.72 117.06
C ASN A 713 -155.11 -58.98 118.06
N GLN A 714 -155.58 -57.74 117.86
CA GLN A 714 -156.56 -57.10 118.77
C GLN A 714 -158.02 -57.41 118.40
N GLN A 715 -158.29 -58.15 117.32
CA GLN A 715 -159.51 -58.96 117.19
C GLN A 715 -159.31 -60.31 117.89
N GLN A 716 -158.16 -60.97 117.74
CA GLN A 716 -157.79 -62.14 118.54
C GLN A 716 -157.55 -61.80 120.03
N GLU A 717 -157.52 -60.52 120.41
CA GLU A 717 -157.28 -60.00 121.77
C GLU A 717 -158.38 -59.05 122.23
N THR A 718 -159.35 -58.70 121.38
CA THR A 718 -160.74 -58.53 121.85
C THR A 718 -161.50 -59.85 121.83
N GLU A 719 -160.95 -60.93 121.26
CA GLU A 719 -161.39 -62.32 121.47
C GLU A 719 -160.59 -63.00 122.59
N LYS A 720 -159.29 -62.70 122.79
CA LYS A 720 -158.58 -63.08 124.03
C LYS A 720 -158.99 -62.20 125.19
N LEU A 721 -159.17 -60.88 125.09
CA LEU A 721 -159.82 -60.08 126.15
C LEU A 721 -161.36 -60.14 126.14
N ARG A 722 -162.04 -60.77 125.18
CA ARG A 722 -163.39 -61.32 125.47
C ARG A 722 -163.30 -62.66 126.15
N THR A 723 -162.39 -63.55 125.79
CA THR A 723 -162.14 -64.79 126.52
C THR A 723 -161.25 -64.63 127.75
N GLU A 724 -160.92 -63.39 128.15
CA GLU A 724 -160.19 -62.98 129.36
C GLU A 724 -160.91 -61.81 130.06
N VAL A 725 -161.92 -61.17 129.46
CA VAL A 725 -163.10 -60.74 130.22
C VAL A 725 -163.94 -61.96 130.58
N ASP A 726 -163.98 -63.01 129.76
CA ASP A 726 -164.69 -64.27 130.05
C ASP A 726 -163.77 -65.35 130.63
N THR A 727 -162.45 -65.12 130.78
CA THR A 727 -161.55 -65.82 131.73
C THR A 727 -160.95 -64.90 132.81
N LEU A 728 -161.38 -63.65 132.94
CA LEU A 728 -161.41 -62.97 134.24
C LEU A 728 -162.83 -62.96 134.80
N ARG A 729 -163.89 -63.20 134.02
CA ARG A 729 -165.17 -63.71 134.53
C ARG A 729 -165.08 -65.20 134.78
N ARG A 730 -164.48 -66.04 133.89
CA ARG A 730 -164.13 -67.40 134.32
C ARG A 730 -163.06 -67.45 135.38
N ARG A 731 -161.98 -66.65 135.44
CA ARG A 731 -161.14 -66.63 136.65
C ARG A 731 -161.78 -65.95 137.85
N LEU A 732 -162.79 -65.08 137.72
CA LEU A 732 -163.54 -64.59 138.89
C LEU A 732 -164.60 -65.59 139.36
N THR A 733 -165.23 -66.37 138.48
CA THR A 733 -166.11 -67.49 138.89
C THR A 733 -165.29 -68.71 139.28
N GLU A 734 -164.13 -68.96 138.66
CA GLU A 734 -163.16 -70.00 139.00
C GLU A 734 -162.40 -69.61 140.26
N GLU A 735 -162.17 -68.32 140.60
CA GLU A 735 -161.70 -67.84 141.92
C GLU A 735 -162.82 -67.63 142.93
N GLN A 736 -164.08 -67.48 142.53
CA GLN A 736 -165.19 -67.74 143.45
C GLN A 736 -165.35 -69.25 143.67
N GLU A 737 -164.92 -70.09 142.73
CA GLU A 737 -164.81 -71.53 142.91
C GLU A 737 -163.46 -72.00 143.48
N THR A 738 -162.36 -71.21 143.46
CA THR A 738 -161.09 -71.52 144.16
C THR A 738 -160.96 -70.77 145.46
N ALA A 739 -161.75 -69.74 145.71
CA ALA A 739 -162.28 -69.43 147.04
C ALA A 739 -163.08 -70.63 147.52
N ARG A 740 -164.17 -71.07 146.86
CA ARG A 740 -164.94 -72.25 147.34
C ARG A 740 -164.15 -73.56 147.40
N ARG A 741 -163.12 -73.78 146.57
CA ARG A 741 -162.21 -74.95 146.65
C ARG A 741 -161.07 -74.75 147.65
N SER A 742 -160.68 -73.53 148.02
CA SER A 742 -159.74 -73.29 149.13
C SER A 742 -160.46 -73.21 150.48
N GLU A 743 -161.73 -72.84 150.49
CA GLU A 743 -162.72 -73.02 151.55
C GLU A 743 -163.00 -74.52 151.74
N ALA A 744 -163.19 -75.28 150.64
CA ALA A 744 -163.26 -76.74 150.69
C ALA A 744 -161.93 -77.39 151.08
N LEU A 745 -160.77 -76.97 150.58
CA LEU A 745 -159.46 -77.48 151.00
C LEU A 745 -159.09 -77.05 152.42
N ALA A 746 -159.54 -75.88 152.90
CA ALA A 746 -159.45 -75.52 154.30
C ALA A 746 -160.41 -76.35 155.16
N SER A 747 -161.54 -76.82 154.61
CA SER A 747 -162.37 -77.84 155.24
C SER A 747 -161.69 -79.22 155.22
N GLU A 748 -160.99 -79.61 154.15
CA GLU A 748 -160.21 -80.85 154.10
C GLU A 748 -158.96 -80.78 154.98
N TYR A 749 -158.33 -79.61 155.15
CA TYR A 749 -157.27 -79.42 156.14
C TYR A 749 -157.84 -79.27 157.56
N SER A 750 -159.07 -78.79 157.76
CA SER A 750 -159.78 -78.92 159.03
C SER A 750 -160.00 -80.40 159.37
N VAL A 751 -160.29 -81.25 158.38
CA VAL A 751 -160.36 -82.71 158.54
C VAL A 751 -158.98 -83.36 158.73
N GLN A 752 -157.97 -83.04 157.92
CA GLN A 752 -156.62 -83.64 158.02
C GLN A 752 -155.88 -83.19 159.29
N VAL A 753 -156.09 -81.96 159.77
CA VAL A 753 -155.61 -81.52 161.08
C VAL A 753 -156.40 -82.20 162.20
N GLN A 754 -157.67 -82.56 162.01
CA GLN A 754 -158.40 -83.44 162.93
C GLN A 754 -157.89 -84.91 162.89
N GLU A 755 -157.42 -85.42 161.75
CA GLU A 755 -156.78 -86.74 161.69
C GLU A 755 -155.35 -86.75 162.26
N LEU A 756 -154.57 -85.68 162.05
CA LEU A 756 -153.22 -85.51 162.62
C LEU A 756 -153.28 -85.18 164.13
N ARG A 757 -154.33 -84.50 164.61
CA ARG A 757 -154.68 -84.44 166.05
C ARG A 757 -154.75 -85.85 166.65
N ARG A 758 -155.23 -86.85 165.90
CA ARG A 758 -155.34 -88.23 166.41
C ARG A 758 -153.98 -88.91 166.52
N ARG A 759 -153.23 -89.05 165.42
CA ARG A 759 -152.00 -89.87 165.39
C ARG A 759 -150.89 -89.40 166.34
N ILE A 760 -150.74 -88.09 166.56
CA ILE A 760 -149.68 -87.57 167.46
C ILE A 760 -150.14 -87.56 168.94
N THR A 761 -151.45 -87.54 169.20
CA THR A 761 -151.97 -87.85 170.55
C THR A 761 -151.61 -89.28 170.95
N ASP A 762 -151.72 -90.22 170.01
CA ASP A 762 -151.44 -91.65 170.25
C ASP A 762 -149.95 -91.93 170.55
N GLU A 763 -148.99 -91.30 169.84
CA GLU A 763 -147.55 -91.64 170.00
C GLU A 763 -146.78 -90.89 171.09
N ARG A 764 -147.23 -89.71 171.59
CA ARG A 764 -146.49 -88.98 172.65
C ARG A 764 -147.17 -88.78 173.99
N PHE A 765 -148.42 -89.21 174.19
CA PHE A 765 -148.81 -89.66 175.52
C PHE A 765 -147.96 -90.88 175.98
N ALA A 766 -147.45 -91.68 175.03
CA ALA A 766 -146.45 -92.73 175.29
C ALA A 766 -145.04 -92.22 175.64
N GLN A 767 -144.75 -90.91 175.53
CA GLN A 767 -143.57 -90.27 176.12
C GLN A 767 -143.92 -89.20 177.17
N ILE A 768 -144.88 -89.54 178.03
CA ILE A 768 -144.75 -89.39 179.49
C ILE A 768 -144.50 -87.95 180.01
N ARG A 769 -145.61 -87.31 180.40
CA ARG A 769 -145.75 -86.25 181.44
C ARG A 769 -145.27 -84.82 181.11
N SER A 770 -145.83 -83.87 181.89
CA SER A 770 -145.56 -82.40 181.93
C SER A 770 -145.95 -81.62 180.67
N ARG A 771 -147.09 -80.89 180.59
CA ARG A 771 -147.65 -79.73 181.36
C ARG A 771 -147.15 -78.35 180.88
N ALA A 772 -148.09 -77.51 180.35
CA ALA A 772 -148.32 -76.07 180.64
C ALA A 772 -148.98 -75.30 179.45
N GLY A 773 -149.88 -74.33 179.67
CA GLY A 773 -150.18 -73.19 178.77
C GLY A 773 -151.65 -72.98 178.33
N GLU A 774 -152.17 -71.74 178.43
CA GLU A 774 -153.60 -71.33 178.34
C GLU A 774 -153.73 -69.86 177.79
N SER A 775 -154.82 -69.24 177.26
CA SER A 775 -156.25 -69.60 176.97
C SER A 775 -156.71 -69.19 175.52
N THR A 776 -157.68 -68.32 175.10
CA THR A 776 -158.65 -67.33 175.68
C THR A 776 -159.96 -67.16 174.80
N GLU A 777 -160.34 -65.95 174.31
CA GLU A 777 -161.69 -65.55 173.74
C GLU A 777 -161.55 -64.58 172.49
N ARG A 778 -162.52 -63.85 171.85
CA ARG A 778 -163.95 -63.45 172.09
C ARG A 778 -164.71 -62.85 170.83
N GLU A 779 -166.05 -62.95 170.78
CA GLU A 779 -167.19 -62.12 170.22
C GLU A 779 -167.22 -61.23 168.90
N ASP A 780 -168.39 -61.27 168.19
CA ASP A 780 -169.36 -60.21 167.70
C ASP A 780 -169.26 -59.20 166.47
N ILE A 781 -170.46 -58.98 165.83
CA ILE A 781 -171.20 -57.70 165.42
C ILE A 781 -171.17 -56.97 164.01
N GLU A 782 -172.39 -56.69 163.49
CA GLU A 782 -173.12 -55.58 162.73
C GLU A 782 -172.64 -54.74 161.48
N ASP A 783 -173.64 -54.01 160.91
CA ASP A 783 -173.73 -52.80 160.00
C ASP A 783 -173.28 -52.84 158.50
N ASP A 784 -173.80 -52.08 157.50
CA ASP A 784 -174.71 -50.89 157.35
C ASP A 784 -174.11 -49.47 157.64
N GLU A 785 -174.68 -48.27 157.34
CA GLU A 785 -176.02 -47.85 156.88
C GLU A 785 -176.04 -46.77 155.73
N ASP A 786 -176.07 -45.44 156.00
CA ASP A 786 -176.63 -44.38 155.09
C ASP A 786 -175.85 -43.02 155.03
N ASP A 787 -176.42 -42.01 154.33
CA ASP A 787 -176.41 -40.55 154.63
C ASP A 787 -175.18 -39.60 154.34
N CYS A 788 -175.37 -38.33 154.73
CA CYS A 788 -174.68 -37.09 154.36
C CYS A 788 -173.41 -36.72 155.16
N ASN A 789 -172.81 -35.58 154.78
CA ASN A 789 -172.60 -34.37 155.63
C ASN A 789 -171.13 -33.82 155.75
N ARG A 790 -171.04 -32.47 155.68
CA ARG A 790 -170.07 -31.55 156.35
C ARG A 790 -168.59 -31.36 155.93
N TYR A 791 -168.26 -30.05 155.83
CA TYR A 791 -166.99 -29.37 156.20
C TYR A 791 -165.72 -29.59 155.33
N SER A 792 -164.84 -28.61 155.04
CA SER A 792 -164.71 -27.16 155.39
C SER A 792 -164.34 -26.84 156.86
N THR A 793 -164.17 -25.61 157.35
CA THR A 793 -163.11 -24.61 157.03
C THR A 793 -162.81 -23.79 158.31
N MET A 794 -161.56 -23.33 158.47
CA MET A 794 -160.84 -23.18 159.76
C MET A 794 -160.48 -24.53 160.39
#